data_AF-A0A3D0D1N9-F1
#
_entry.id   AF-A0A3D0D1N9-F1
#
_cell.length_a   1.000
_cell.length_b   1.000
_cell.length_c   1.000
_cell.angle_alpha   90.00
_cell.angle_beta   90.00
_cell.angle_gamma   90.00
#
_symmetry.space_group_name_H-M   'P 1'
#
loop_
_entity.id
_entity.type
_entity.pdbx_description
1 polymer ?
#
loop_
_entity_poly.entity_id
_entity_poly.type
_entity_poly.pdbx_seq_one_letter_code
_entity_poly.pdbx_strand_id
1 'polypeptide(L)'
;MPRQGSRRRRRTMLRKPVFPATLLVLLVLGLSFLGGTPVVGSQVAVSAAAANHESGPLFVPGQLIVRFRPGVTEQQITALYRAQSLSQLDDLDIASRAGRPKERLVAVPPTRTLEFIRVLERNPIVAFAEPNFIRSKELLPNDPRFGEMWGLHNTGQTVGGVTGTADADIDAPEAWNITTGSSAVIVGVIDTGVNYTHEDLAANMWTNPGEIPGNGLDDDGNGFVDDIHGINAILNTGDPNDDNGHGTHVAGTLGAVGNNGIGVTGVNWTVRIAACKFLSAGGSGTTADAIKCFKYFNHLKNVLGQNILVTNNSWGGGGFSQVLKDAMAGLDQPGMTPILHAAAAGNNSANNDTSPQFPASYDLDNIIAVAATDQTDHYASFTNFGPTSVDLAAPGVNILSTVPTGTCQLCDSTGYTLLNGTSMATPHVTGAAALLWANAPTLTFSQVKARLMFNADPLADLTRQTVTNTRLNVLNALSVNDTIPPAAVTNLAVSGSGLSTVTLTWRATGDDGLTGTASAYDLRYSTTAITDANWDAATRAGGEPQPQPAGSTETFTVSGLVPGTTYFFALKVIDNAGNQSSLSNSAQGSTLAGVVVFQDNMENGVGGWTVTGTAPLWHQSTHRSNSPTTAWYFGQEGTFNLNTGIDNFGRLKSPAINLTAATEAVLVFHEWNQMSSEMDARVLAQTPNGQQCPGPLRPGCDFPDVVFVSADTGGAWVRRQVDISFYTGQPGDAFVFFDFQNCGSFAPCNQNFEGWYIDDVQVIARLPNDPTITSTPVTTGIVGQPYSYQAVASGTEPITWSLVTGPAGMTIDAGTGLVSWTPTASGSFPVQIQASNAVGADAQSYTITVSNPDTVNITRAEYTVSKQKLRVEATSTNASATLQLFVTATNELIGTLTNNGGGKYGGQFTWPVNPQNITVKSSSGGSDSANVTLK
;
A
#
# COMPACT_ATOMS: atom_id res chain seq x y z
N MET A 1 60.55 6.03 -4.90
CA MET A 1 61.13 6.76 -6.07
C MET A 1 61.07 5.88 -7.32
N PRO A 2 61.13 6.44 -8.55
CA PRO A 2 60.42 5.88 -9.71
C PRO A 2 61.27 5.66 -10.99
N ARG A 3 60.65 5.14 -12.06
CA ARG A 3 60.98 5.34 -13.50
C ARG A 3 59.69 5.06 -14.31
N GLN A 4 58.97 5.99 -14.94
CA GLN A 4 59.24 6.98 -16.02
C GLN A 4 59.42 6.42 -17.45
N GLY A 5 58.62 6.98 -18.39
CA GLY A 5 58.66 6.76 -19.85
C GLY A 5 57.24 6.59 -20.44
N SER A 6 56.45 7.58 -20.89
CA SER A 6 56.69 8.66 -21.89
C SER A 6 57.05 8.11 -23.29
N ARG A 7 56.43 8.47 -24.44
CA ARG A 7 55.63 9.67 -24.81
C ARG A 7 54.87 9.54 -26.17
N ARG A 8 53.62 10.06 -26.23
CA ARG A 8 53.02 10.98 -27.24
C ARG A 8 53.04 10.74 -28.79
N ARG A 9 51.80 10.79 -29.35
CA ARG A 9 51.24 11.66 -30.44
C ARG A 9 51.43 11.34 -31.95
N ARG A 10 50.29 11.36 -32.68
CA ARG A 10 49.79 12.41 -33.63
C ARG A 10 48.28 12.16 -33.89
N ARG A 11 47.34 13.13 -33.82
CA ARG A 11 47.01 14.31 -34.70
C ARG A 11 46.42 13.91 -36.07
N THR A 12 45.35 14.49 -36.64
CA THR A 12 44.27 15.43 -36.20
C THR A 12 43.22 15.61 -37.32
N MET A 13 42.02 16.13 -36.97
CA MET A 13 41.12 17.09 -37.67
C MET A 13 39.65 16.61 -37.72
N LEU A 14 38.63 17.28 -37.17
CA LEU A 14 38.10 18.68 -37.27
C LEU A 14 37.17 18.93 -38.48
N ARG A 15 35.85 19.12 -38.23
CA ARG A 15 35.16 20.44 -38.29
C ARG A 15 33.64 20.39 -37.99
N LYS A 16 33.17 21.31 -37.13
CA LYS A 16 31.81 21.92 -37.11
C LYS A 16 31.81 23.13 -38.13
N PRO A 17 30.88 24.14 -38.22
CA PRO A 17 29.72 24.51 -37.35
C PRO A 17 28.49 25.24 -38.01
N VAL A 18 27.64 25.83 -37.14
CA VAL A 18 26.76 27.04 -37.26
C VAL A 18 25.28 26.91 -37.69
N PHE A 19 24.41 27.60 -36.93
CA PHE A 19 22.97 27.92 -37.12
C PHE A 19 22.72 29.09 -38.11
N PRO A 20 21.46 29.39 -38.50
CA PRO A 20 20.73 30.51 -37.85
C PRO A 20 19.19 30.29 -37.73
N ALA A 21 18.50 31.24 -37.08
CA ALA A 21 17.04 31.28 -36.88
C ALA A 21 16.44 32.65 -37.23
N THR A 22 15.21 32.69 -37.77
CA THR A 22 14.26 33.84 -37.93
C THR A 22 13.03 33.36 -38.73
N LEU A 23 11.81 33.94 -38.73
CA LEU A 23 11.02 34.78 -37.80
C LEU A 23 9.58 34.92 -38.39
N LEU A 24 8.54 35.06 -37.55
CA LEU A 24 7.17 35.63 -37.75
C LEU A 24 6.43 35.65 -39.11
N VAL A 25 5.09 35.41 -39.08
CA VAL A 25 4.03 36.42 -39.32
C VAL A 25 2.62 35.84 -39.02
N LEU A 26 1.67 36.69 -38.58
CA LEU A 26 0.27 36.39 -38.26
C LEU A 26 -0.65 36.27 -39.50
N LEU A 27 -1.81 35.59 -39.41
CA LEU A 27 -3.13 36.27 -39.40
C LEU A 27 -4.34 35.39 -38.98
N VAL A 28 -5.28 36.09 -38.34
CA VAL A 28 -6.62 35.76 -37.81
C VAL A 28 -7.64 35.25 -38.83
N LEU A 29 -8.49 34.28 -38.42
CA LEU A 29 -9.96 34.16 -38.60
C LEU A 29 -10.38 32.73 -38.19
N GLY A 30 -11.38 32.43 -37.34
CA GLY A 30 -12.36 33.27 -36.65
C GLY A 30 -13.78 33.00 -37.13
N LEU A 31 -14.53 32.15 -36.42
CA LEU A 31 -15.97 32.36 -36.18
C LEU A 31 -16.50 31.53 -34.99
N SER A 32 -17.26 32.19 -34.13
CA SER A 32 -17.97 31.62 -32.97
C SER A 32 -19.33 31.03 -33.37
N PHE A 33 -19.92 30.18 -32.52
CA PHE A 33 -21.13 30.53 -31.75
C PHE A 33 -21.69 29.36 -30.91
N LEU A 34 -22.18 29.71 -29.70
CA LEU A 34 -23.25 29.09 -28.86
C LEU A 34 -23.31 27.54 -28.76
N GLY A 35 -23.42 26.93 -27.58
CA GLY A 35 -24.00 27.45 -26.34
C GLY A 35 -25.22 26.58 -25.98
N GLY A 36 -25.03 25.63 -25.06
CA GLY A 36 -26.06 24.69 -24.61
C GLY A 36 -25.73 24.14 -23.23
N THR A 37 -26.68 24.24 -22.31
CA THR A 37 -26.60 23.81 -20.91
C THR A 37 -26.51 22.28 -20.78
N PRO A 38 -25.87 21.74 -19.72
CA PRO A 38 -25.90 20.30 -19.46
C PRO A 38 -27.31 19.87 -19.05
N VAL A 39 -27.89 18.92 -19.78
CA VAL A 39 -29.09 18.18 -19.36
C VAL A 39 -28.63 16.92 -18.64
N VAL A 40 -29.14 16.71 -17.43
CA VAL A 40 -28.95 15.48 -16.66
C VAL A 40 -29.56 14.32 -17.44
N GLY A 41 -28.76 13.31 -17.77
CA GLY A 41 -29.22 12.19 -18.60
C GLY A 41 -28.28 10.98 -18.53
N SER A 42 -28.56 10.11 -17.56
CA SER A 42 -28.23 8.67 -17.53
C SER A 42 -26.76 8.26 -17.67
N GLN A 43 -26.24 7.60 -16.63
CA GLN A 43 -25.04 6.78 -16.74
C GLN A 43 -25.25 5.68 -17.78
N VAL A 44 -24.59 5.80 -18.94
CA VAL A 44 -24.26 4.63 -19.75
C VAL A 44 -23.07 3.99 -19.07
N ALA A 45 -23.31 2.86 -18.39
CA ALA A 45 -22.24 1.99 -17.95
C ALA A 45 -21.45 1.55 -19.19
N VAL A 46 -20.25 2.12 -19.37
CA VAL A 46 -19.27 1.54 -20.28
C VAL A 46 -18.81 0.27 -19.60
N SER A 47 -19.47 -0.84 -19.90
CA SER A 47 -18.96 -2.15 -19.51
C SER A 47 -17.57 -2.27 -20.10
N ALA A 48 -16.55 -2.33 -19.24
CA ALA A 48 -15.30 -2.95 -19.61
C ALA A 48 -15.68 -4.35 -20.11
N ALA A 49 -15.58 -4.57 -21.41
CA ALA A 49 -15.84 -5.88 -21.98
C ALA A 49 -14.72 -6.76 -21.46
N ALA A 50 -15.03 -7.59 -20.46
CA ALA A 50 -14.18 -8.69 -20.04
C ALA A 50 -13.83 -9.46 -21.32
N ALA A 51 -12.55 -9.42 -21.68
CA ALA A 51 -12.06 -10.26 -22.74
C ALA A 51 -12.06 -11.67 -22.16
N ASN A 52 -13.12 -12.43 -22.46
CA ASN A 52 -13.12 -13.87 -22.30
C ASN A 52 -12.00 -14.42 -23.22
N HIS A 53 -10.77 -14.48 -22.70
CA HIS A 53 -9.82 -15.46 -23.13
C HIS A 53 -10.28 -16.78 -22.53
N GLU A 54 -11.02 -17.56 -23.33
CA GLU A 54 -10.78 -19.00 -23.32
C GLU A 54 -9.27 -19.18 -23.60
N SER A 55 -8.60 -20.03 -22.82
CA SER A 55 -7.19 -20.39 -23.01
C SER A 55 -7.03 -21.11 -24.34
N GLY A 56 -6.89 -20.32 -25.40
CA GLY A 56 -6.64 -20.82 -26.74
C GLY A 56 -5.28 -21.51 -26.81
N PRO A 57 -5.13 -22.55 -27.66
CA PRO A 57 -3.92 -23.37 -27.68
C PRO A 57 -2.64 -22.53 -27.82
N LEU A 58 -1.59 -22.97 -27.14
CA LEU A 58 -0.30 -22.29 -27.07
C LEU A 58 0.25 -21.94 -28.45
N PHE A 59 0.84 -20.75 -28.57
CA PHE A 59 1.41 -20.23 -29.82
C PHE A 59 2.71 -19.49 -29.56
N VAL A 60 3.56 -19.38 -30.58
CA VAL A 60 4.83 -18.68 -30.49
C VAL A 60 4.58 -17.16 -30.40
N PRO A 61 4.93 -16.48 -29.28
CA PRO A 61 4.71 -15.05 -29.15
C PRO A 61 5.46 -14.28 -30.23
N GLY A 62 4.78 -13.29 -30.82
CA GLY A 62 5.31 -12.46 -31.88
C GLY A 62 5.22 -13.08 -33.28
N GLN A 63 4.54 -14.21 -33.46
CA GLN A 63 4.41 -14.87 -34.76
C GLN A 63 2.94 -15.15 -35.13
N LEU A 64 2.54 -14.65 -36.31
CA LEU A 64 1.26 -14.97 -36.94
C LEU A 64 1.47 -15.65 -38.30
N ILE A 65 0.61 -16.61 -38.60
CA ILE A 65 0.44 -17.17 -39.94
C ILE A 65 -0.62 -16.33 -40.65
N VAL A 66 -0.27 -15.77 -41.80
CA VAL A 66 -1.14 -14.87 -42.58
C VAL A 66 -1.42 -15.47 -43.93
N ARG A 67 -2.71 -15.71 -44.23
CA ARG A 67 -3.15 -16.13 -45.58
C ARG A 67 -3.65 -14.91 -46.36
N PHE A 68 -3.08 -14.69 -47.55
CA PHE A 68 -3.52 -13.65 -48.48
C PHE A 68 -4.59 -14.16 -49.45
N ARG A 69 -5.47 -13.26 -49.91
CA ARG A 69 -6.52 -13.60 -50.89
C ARG A 69 -5.91 -14.00 -52.25
N PRO A 70 -6.61 -14.84 -53.05
CA PRO A 70 -6.17 -15.19 -54.40
C PRO A 70 -5.90 -13.94 -55.26
N GLY A 71 -4.81 -13.97 -56.02
CA GLY A 71 -4.42 -12.88 -56.94
C GLY A 71 -3.63 -11.74 -56.30
N VAL A 72 -3.36 -11.77 -54.99
CA VAL A 72 -2.52 -10.76 -54.31
C VAL A 72 -1.06 -10.85 -54.76
N THR A 73 -0.52 -9.70 -55.18
CA THR A 73 0.85 -9.56 -55.69
C THR A 73 1.88 -9.32 -54.57
N GLU A 74 3.15 -9.67 -54.80
CA GLU A 74 4.24 -9.39 -53.85
C GLU A 74 4.38 -7.91 -53.51
N GLN A 75 4.05 -7.02 -54.46
CA GLN A 75 4.09 -5.58 -54.25
C GLN A 75 3.03 -5.13 -53.23
N GLN A 76 1.85 -5.76 -53.22
CA GLN A 76 0.79 -5.47 -52.24
C GLN A 76 1.14 -6.01 -50.85
N ILE A 77 1.72 -7.22 -50.77
CA ILE A 77 2.21 -7.81 -49.51
C ILE A 77 3.31 -6.92 -48.91
N THR A 78 4.31 -6.53 -49.72
CA THR A 78 5.38 -5.62 -49.31
C THR A 78 4.85 -4.26 -48.85
N ALA A 79 3.79 -3.75 -49.48
CA ALA A 79 3.15 -2.50 -49.08
C ALA A 79 2.43 -2.61 -47.73
N LEU A 80 1.73 -3.72 -47.46
CA LEU A 80 1.13 -4.01 -46.16
C LEU A 80 2.21 -4.05 -45.06
N TYR A 81 3.30 -4.80 -45.29
CA TYR A 81 4.37 -4.93 -44.30
C TYR A 81 5.02 -3.60 -43.95
N ARG A 82 5.27 -2.72 -44.93
CA ARG A 82 5.73 -1.35 -44.67
C ARG A 82 4.71 -0.48 -43.93
N ALA A 83 3.42 -0.64 -44.22
CA ALA A 83 2.36 0.17 -43.61
C ALA A 83 2.08 -0.23 -42.14
N GLN A 84 2.37 -1.47 -41.76
CA GLN A 84 2.13 -2.03 -40.42
C GLN A 84 3.42 -2.31 -39.63
N SER A 85 4.59 -1.92 -40.16
CA SER A 85 5.92 -2.18 -39.58
C SER A 85 6.20 -3.66 -39.30
N LEU A 86 5.77 -4.55 -40.22
CA LEU A 86 5.91 -6.00 -40.11
C LEU A 86 7.14 -6.51 -40.87
N SER A 87 7.67 -7.65 -40.44
CA SER A 87 8.67 -8.41 -41.21
C SER A 87 8.14 -9.82 -41.51
N GLN A 88 8.44 -10.31 -42.71
CA GLN A 88 8.23 -11.72 -43.05
C GLN A 88 9.36 -12.54 -42.42
N LEU A 89 8.98 -13.60 -41.70
CA LEU A 89 9.91 -14.58 -41.14
C LEU A 89 10.12 -15.74 -42.12
N ASP A 90 9.05 -16.22 -42.76
CA ASP A 90 9.11 -17.35 -43.69
C ASP A 90 8.03 -17.30 -44.79
N ASP A 91 8.27 -18.04 -45.88
CA ASP A 91 7.31 -18.33 -46.95
C ASP A 91 6.82 -19.77 -46.84
N LEU A 92 5.55 -19.95 -46.47
CA LEU A 92 4.98 -21.27 -46.19
C LEU A 92 4.42 -21.96 -47.46
N ASP A 93 4.53 -21.33 -48.64
CA ASP A 93 4.01 -21.87 -49.90
C ASP A 93 4.93 -22.96 -50.49
N ILE A 94 4.56 -24.24 -50.32
CA ILE A 94 5.28 -25.34 -50.98
C ILE A 94 4.94 -25.40 -52.48
N ALA A 95 5.94 -25.02 -53.29
CA ALA A 95 5.98 -25.03 -54.76
C ALA A 95 4.99 -24.10 -55.48
N SER A 96 5.54 -23.13 -56.21
CA SER A 96 4.80 -22.05 -56.89
C SER A 96 3.86 -22.53 -58.00
N ARG A 97 2.60 -22.81 -57.66
CA ARG A 97 1.49 -22.88 -58.61
C ARG A 97 0.74 -21.55 -58.64
N ALA A 98 0.76 -20.88 -59.79
CA ALA A 98 0.06 -19.61 -59.97
C ALA A 98 -1.44 -19.74 -59.65
N GLY A 99 -1.97 -18.82 -58.83
CA GLY A 99 -3.40 -18.71 -58.51
C GLY A 99 -3.84 -19.27 -57.16
N ARG A 100 -2.95 -19.86 -56.35
CA ARG A 100 -3.29 -20.18 -54.94
C ARG A 100 -3.28 -18.92 -54.05
N PRO A 101 -4.01 -18.94 -52.91
CA PRO A 101 -3.68 -18.11 -51.74
C PRO A 101 -2.19 -18.24 -51.38
N LYS A 102 -1.66 -17.23 -50.70
CA LYS A 102 -0.28 -17.19 -50.24
C LYS A 102 -0.24 -17.22 -48.73
N GLU A 103 0.52 -18.13 -48.15
CA GLU A 103 0.71 -18.26 -46.70
C GLU A 103 2.09 -17.75 -46.27
N ARG A 104 2.16 -16.82 -45.32
CA ARG A 104 3.42 -16.26 -44.80
C ARG A 104 3.45 -16.33 -43.28
N LEU A 105 4.62 -16.65 -42.73
CA LEU A 105 4.91 -16.46 -41.31
C LEU A 105 5.41 -15.01 -41.13
N VAL A 106 4.77 -14.26 -40.24
CA VAL A 106 4.98 -12.81 -40.07
C VAL A 106 5.28 -12.48 -38.62
N ALA A 107 6.32 -11.68 -38.40
CA ALA A 107 6.64 -11.15 -37.08
C ALA A 107 5.71 -9.98 -36.71
N VAL A 108 5.16 -10.03 -35.51
CA VAL A 108 4.35 -9.00 -34.86
C VAL A 108 4.92 -8.70 -33.46
N PRO A 109 4.55 -7.58 -32.80
CA PRO A 109 4.96 -7.36 -31.41
C PRO A 109 4.47 -8.49 -30.48
N PRO A 110 5.34 -9.16 -29.71
CA PRO A 110 4.97 -10.33 -28.91
C PRO A 110 3.81 -10.11 -27.95
N THR A 111 3.84 -8.99 -27.21
CA THR A 111 2.79 -8.55 -26.27
C THR A 111 1.45 -8.22 -26.92
N ARG A 112 1.37 -8.21 -28.26
CA ARG A 112 0.15 -7.88 -29.03
C ARG A 112 -0.20 -8.93 -30.08
N THR A 113 0.34 -10.15 -29.98
CA THR A 113 0.22 -11.21 -30.99
C THR A 113 -1.24 -11.44 -31.40
N LEU A 114 -2.13 -11.69 -30.43
CA LEU A 114 -3.55 -11.96 -30.67
C LEU A 114 -4.34 -10.70 -31.11
N GLU A 115 -3.95 -9.51 -30.66
CA GLU A 115 -4.56 -8.26 -31.12
C GLU A 115 -4.28 -7.99 -32.60
N PHE A 116 -3.06 -8.34 -33.06
CA PHE A 116 -2.60 -8.08 -34.42
C PHE A 116 -3.36 -8.88 -35.49
N ILE A 117 -4.00 -9.99 -35.12
CA ILE A 117 -4.93 -10.73 -35.99
C ILE A 117 -6.02 -9.77 -36.51
N ARG A 118 -6.72 -9.09 -35.60
CA ARG A 118 -7.78 -8.13 -35.94
C ARG A 118 -7.28 -6.91 -36.71
N VAL A 119 -5.99 -6.57 -36.62
CA VAL A 119 -5.36 -5.50 -37.42
C VAL A 119 -5.13 -5.98 -38.86
N LEU A 120 -4.61 -7.19 -39.04
CA LEU A 120 -4.33 -7.78 -40.35
C LEU A 120 -5.61 -8.09 -41.14
N GLU A 121 -6.61 -8.68 -40.50
CA GLU A 121 -7.87 -9.09 -41.15
C GLU A 121 -8.72 -7.93 -41.66
N ARG A 122 -8.52 -6.72 -41.13
CA ARG A 122 -9.12 -5.49 -41.67
C ARG A 122 -8.55 -5.07 -43.02
N ASN A 123 -7.40 -5.60 -43.44
CA ASN A 123 -6.82 -5.26 -44.73
C ASN A 123 -7.46 -6.09 -45.86
N PRO A 124 -7.95 -5.47 -46.95
CA PRO A 124 -8.65 -6.18 -48.03
C PRO A 124 -7.81 -7.23 -48.78
N ILE A 125 -6.47 -7.23 -48.65
CA ILE A 125 -5.62 -8.27 -49.26
C ILE A 125 -5.48 -9.52 -48.39
N VAL A 126 -5.77 -9.44 -47.09
CA VAL A 126 -5.70 -10.56 -46.14
C VAL A 126 -7.00 -11.36 -46.21
N ALA A 127 -6.89 -12.69 -46.18
CA ALA A 127 -8.01 -13.61 -46.11
C ALA A 127 -8.35 -13.93 -44.64
N PHE A 128 -7.33 -14.28 -43.85
CA PHE A 128 -7.37 -14.39 -42.38
C PHE A 128 -5.93 -14.32 -41.81
N ALA A 129 -5.80 -14.18 -40.50
CA ALA A 129 -4.55 -14.38 -39.77
C ALA A 129 -4.81 -15.24 -38.52
N GLU A 130 -3.86 -16.10 -38.16
CA GLU A 130 -3.97 -17.00 -37.01
C GLU A 130 -2.63 -17.11 -36.24
N PRO A 131 -2.63 -17.48 -34.95
CA PRO A 131 -1.40 -17.69 -34.20
C PRO A 131 -0.53 -18.80 -34.80
N ASN A 132 0.80 -18.67 -34.73
CA ASN A 132 1.69 -19.79 -35.00
C ASN A 132 1.66 -20.77 -33.82
N PHE A 133 0.67 -21.67 -33.81
CA PHE A 133 0.46 -22.60 -32.71
C PHE A 133 1.61 -23.60 -32.52
N ILE A 134 2.01 -23.79 -31.28
CA ILE A 134 2.96 -24.82 -30.87
C ILE A 134 2.29 -26.20 -31.04
N ARG A 135 3.10 -27.21 -31.36
CA ARG A 135 2.69 -28.61 -31.50
C ARG A 135 3.66 -29.48 -30.74
N SER A 136 3.24 -29.96 -29.57
CA SER A 136 3.95 -30.93 -28.74
C SER A 136 3.39 -32.34 -28.98
N LYS A 137 4.10 -33.33 -28.45
CA LYS A 137 3.55 -34.65 -28.15
C LYS A 137 3.53 -34.72 -26.63
N GLU A 138 2.35 -34.68 -26.01
CA GLU A 138 2.19 -34.71 -24.55
C GLU A 138 2.98 -35.87 -23.93
N LEU A 139 3.75 -35.56 -22.88
CA LEU A 139 4.50 -36.54 -22.11
C LEU A 139 3.66 -36.96 -20.90
N LEU A 140 2.84 -37.99 -21.10
CA LEU A 140 2.03 -38.58 -20.03
C LEU A 140 2.83 -39.67 -19.28
N PRO A 141 2.75 -39.72 -17.94
CA PRO A 141 3.33 -40.81 -17.15
C PRO A 141 2.54 -42.11 -17.38
N ASN A 142 3.13 -43.25 -17.05
CA ASN A 142 2.49 -44.58 -17.18
C ASN A 142 1.72 -45.02 -15.91
N ASP A 143 1.61 -44.11 -14.94
CA ASP A 143 1.14 -44.31 -13.58
C ASP A 143 -0.37 -44.61 -13.56
N PRO A 144 -0.83 -45.75 -13.00
CA PRO A 144 -2.20 -46.23 -13.19
C PRO A 144 -3.31 -45.29 -12.70
N ARG A 145 -3.03 -44.39 -11.76
CA ARG A 145 -4.01 -43.43 -11.21
C ARG A 145 -3.93 -42.04 -11.85
N PHE A 146 -3.02 -41.79 -12.79
CA PHE A 146 -2.81 -40.45 -13.38
C PHE A 146 -4.10 -39.83 -13.95
N GLY A 147 -4.99 -40.64 -14.53
CA GLY A 147 -6.29 -40.16 -15.05
C GLY A 147 -7.25 -39.56 -14.00
N GLU A 148 -6.99 -39.74 -12.70
CA GLU A 148 -7.72 -39.11 -11.60
C GLU A 148 -7.09 -37.78 -11.13
N MET A 149 -5.88 -37.45 -11.60
CA MET A 149 -5.09 -36.30 -11.12
C MET A 149 -5.42 -35.02 -11.89
N TRP A 150 -6.66 -34.55 -11.76
CA TRP A 150 -7.15 -33.37 -12.49
C TRP A 150 -6.27 -32.13 -12.27
N GLY A 151 -5.69 -31.95 -11.07
CA GLY A 151 -4.84 -30.81 -10.72
C GLY A 151 -3.41 -30.86 -11.30
N LEU A 152 -3.14 -31.85 -12.16
CA LEU A 152 -1.97 -31.92 -13.04
C LEU A 152 -2.38 -31.92 -14.52
N HIS A 153 -3.53 -32.55 -14.84
CA HIS A 153 -4.09 -32.61 -16.19
C HIS A 153 -5.61 -32.86 -16.15
N ASN A 154 -6.41 -31.90 -16.60
CA ASN A 154 -7.86 -31.90 -16.56
C ASN A 154 -8.40 -31.93 -17.99
N THR A 155 -8.79 -33.12 -18.42
CA THR A 155 -9.50 -33.41 -19.67
C THR A 155 -11.02 -33.24 -19.55
N GLY A 156 -11.51 -32.71 -18.41
CA GLY A 156 -12.93 -32.73 -18.04
C GLY A 156 -13.37 -34.06 -17.41
N GLN A 157 -12.45 -34.84 -16.82
CA GLN A 157 -12.77 -36.09 -16.12
C GLN A 157 -13.61 -35.85 -14.86
N THR A 158 -14.27 -36.91 -14.37
CA THR A 158 -15.03 -36.87 -13.11
C THR A 158 -14.20 -37.44 -11.97
N VAL A 159 -13.88 -36.60 -10.97
CA VAL A 159 -13.08 -36.96 -9.78
C VAL A 159 -13.87 -36.53 -8.54
N GLY A 160 -13.94 -37.39 -7.51
CA GLY A 160 -14.74 -37.11 -6.31
C GLY A 160 -16.24 -36.95 -6.55
N GLY A 161 -16.74 -37.39 -7.71
CA GLY A 161 -18.14 -37.20 -8.15
C GLY A 161 -18.43 -35.85 -8.81
N VAL A 162 -17.43 -34.99 -9.02
CA VAL A 162 -17.55 -33.70 -9.71
C VAL A 162 -16.83 -33.79 -11.07
N THR A 163 -17.49 -33.38 -12.15
CA THR A 163 -16.91 -33.28 -13.50
C THR A 163 -16.11 -32.00 -13.62
N GLY A 164 -14.85 -32.09 -14.05
CA GLY A 164 -13.99 -30.91 -14.24
C GLY A 164 -14.31 -30.08 -15.49
N THR A 165 -13.85 -28.85 -15.48
CA THR A 165 -13.68 -28.03 -16.69
C THR A 165 -12.34 -28.39 -17.31
N ALA A 166 -12.29 -28.76 -18.59
CA ALA A 166 -11.02 -29.06 -19.24
C ALA A 166 -10.08 -27.82 -19.21
N ASP A 167 -8.77 -28.04 -19.17
CA ASP A 167 -7.72 -26.98 -19.10
C ASP A 167 -7.60 -26.25 -17.74
N ALA A 168 -8.45 -26.59 -16.76
CA ALA A 168 -8.32 -26.10 -15.38
C ALA A 168 -7.32 -26.99 -14.58
N ASP A 169 -6.01 -26.97 -14.93
CA ASP A 169 -5.10 -28.06 -14.50
C ASP A 169 -3.60 -27.82 -14.18
N ILE A 170 -3.02 -26.63 -14.40
CA ILE A 170 -1.59 -26.27 -14.18
C ILE A 170 -0.57 -26.69 -15.26
N ASP A 171 -0.99 -27.37 -16.33
CA ASP A 171 -0.21 -27.70 -17.53
C ASP A 171 1.02 -28.59 -17.23
N ALA A 172 0.87 -29.59 -16.35
CA ALA A 172 2.01 -30.43 -15.95
C ALA A 172 2.56 -31.33 -17.08
N PRO A 173 1.76 -32.04 -17.91
CA PRO A 173 2.23 -32.78 -19.07
C PRO A 173 3.00 -31.96 -20.10
N GLU A 174 2.61 -30.70 -20.26
CA GLU A 174 3.24 -29.73 -21.14
C GLU A 174 4.60 -29.31 -20.55
N ALA A 175 4.61 -28.92 -19.27
CA ALA A 175 5.80 -28.59 -18.49
C ALA A 175 6.84 -29.72 -18.47
N TRP A 176 6.40 -30.98 -18.39
CA TRP A 176 7.27 -32.16 -18.42
C TRP A 176 8.04 -32.36 -19.72
N ASN A 177 7.65 -31.70 -20.82
CA ASN A 177 8.48 -31.65 -22.04
C ASN A 177 9.73 -30.77 -21.89
N ILE A 178 9.76 -29.89 -20.88
CA ILE A 178 10.91 -29.04 -20.53
C ILE A 178 11.77 -29.76 -19.48
N THR A 179 11.17 -30.18 -18.36
CA THR A 179 11.82 -30.96 -17.32
C THR A 179 10.79 -31.72 -16.47
N THR A 180 11.17 -32.90 -15.97
CA THR A 180 10.37 -33.70 -15.03
C THR A 180 10.91 -33.63 -13.59
N GLY A 181 11.88 -32.76 -13.33
CA GLY A 181 12.50 -32.55 -12.02
C GLY A 181 13.98 -32.93 -11.98
N SER A 182 14.59 -32.82 -10.81
CA SER A 182 16.00 -33.16 -10.59
C SER A 182 16.25 -33.60 -9.15
N SER A 183 17.00 -34.68 -8.99
CA SER A 183 17.46 -35.15 -7.67
C SER A 183 18.50 -34.23 -7.02
N ALA A 184 18.93 -33.16 -7.71
CA ALA A 184 19.75 -32.11 -7.13
C ALA A 184 18.94 -31.06 -6.35
N VAL A 185 17.61 -31.01 -6.50
CA VAL A 185 16.74 -30.08 -5.77
C VAL A 185 16.20 -30.77 -4.52
N ILE A 186 16.45 -30.19 -3.35
CA ILE A 186 15.92 -30.67 -2.07
C ILE A 186 14.76 -29.77 -1.64
N VAL A 187 13.66 -30.39 -1.24
CA VAL A 187 12.46 -29.74 -0.70
C VAL A 187 12.22 -30.20 0.74
N GLY A 188 12.01 -29.24 1.64
CA GLY A 188 11.61 -29.53 3.02
C GLY A 188 10.09 -29.67 3.17
N VAL A 189 9.60 -30.75 3.76
CA VAL A 189 8.18 -30.91 4.13
C VAL A 189 8.03 -30.74 5.64
N ILE A 190 7.45 -29.63 6.09
CA ILE A 190 7.22 -29.32 7.52
C ILE A 190 5.77 -29.67 7.85
N ASP A 191 5.53 -30.85 8.43
CA ASP A 191 4.18 -31.42 8.53
C ASP A 191 4.07 -32.54 9.61
N THR A 192 3.21 -33.55 9.42
CA THR A 192 3.07 -34.75 10.27
C THR A 192 4.18 -35.79 10.06
N GLY A 193 5.18 -35.49 9.23
CA GLY A 193 6.18 -36.44 8.76
C GLY A 193 5.89 -36.94 7.34
N VAL A 194 6.70 -37.87 6.85
CA VAL A 194 6.50 -38.53 5.55
C VAL A 194 6.75 -40.03 5.72
N ASN A 195 5.86 -40.87 5.20
CA ASN A 195 6.16 -42.30 5.07
C ASN A 195 7.21 -42.51 3.97
N TYR A 196 8.48 -42.40 4.35
CA TYR A 196 9.64 -42.55 3.48
C TYR A 196 9.80 -43.97 2.90
N THR A 197 9.01 -44.95 3.38
CA THR A 197 8.97 -46.33 2.86
C THR A 197 7.85 -46.57 1.84
N HIS A 198 7.00 -45.57 1.58
CA HIS A 198 5.93 -45.70 0.58
C HIS A 198 6.52 -46.01 -0.80
N GLU A 199 5.94 -46.99 -1.50
CA GLU A 199 6.46 -47.51 -2.79
C GLU A 199 6.69 -46.40 -3.82
N ASP A 200 5.80 -45.40 -3.80
CA ASP A 200 5.73 -44.29 -4.73
C ASP A 200 6.49 -43.02 -4.27
N LEU A 201 7.15 -43.06 -3.10
CA LEU A 201 7.95 -41.95 -2.56
C LEU A 201 9.42 -42.33 -2.30
N ALA A 202 9.70 -43.58 -1.96
CA ALA A 202 11.01 -43.99 -1.44
C ALA A 202 12.21 -43.60 -2.34
N ALA A 203 12.04 -43.60 -3.67
CA ALA A 203 13.10 -43.20 -4.60
C ALA A 203 13.30 -41.66 -4.73
N ASN A 204 12.35 -40.88 -4.22
CA ASN A 204 12.38 -39.41 -4.15
C ASN A 204 12.60 -38.88 -2.72
N MET A 205 12.75 -39.74 -1.71
CA MET A 205 13.21 -39.29 -0.39
C MET A 205 14.67 -38.82 -0.45
N TRP A 206 14.96 -37.73 0.25
CA TRP A 206 16.33 -37.30 0.54
C TRP A 206 16.97 -38.29 1.51
N THR A 207 18.28 -38.51 1.35
CA THR A 207 19.10 -39.25 2.30
C THR A 207 20.18 -38.30 2.79
N ASN A 208 20.30 -38.07 4.11
CA ASN A 208 21.35 -37.21 4.64
C ASN A 208 22.73 -37.76 4.25
N PRO A 209 23.54 -37.06 3.42
CA PRO A 209 24.87 -37.53 3.05
C PRO A 209 25.91 -37.35 4.17
N GLY A 210 25.55 -36.67 5.27
CA GLY A 210 26.37 -36.51 6.45
C GLY A 210 26.33 -37.70 7.43
N GLU A 211 25.22 -38.46 7.43
CA GLU A 211 24.94 -39.52 8.41
C GLU A 211 25.31 -40.94 7.94
N ILE A 212 25.64 -41.82 8.90
CA ILE A 212 25.84 -43.25 8.67
C ILE A 212 24.66 -44.04 9.26
N PRO A 213 23.70 -44.54 8.44
CA PRO A 213 22.44 -45.12 8.91
C PRO A 213 22.55 -46.20 9.99
N GLY A 214 21.98 -45.90 11.16
CA GLY A 214 21.80 -46.82 12.28
C GLY A 214 23.05 -46.99 13.14
N ASN A 215 23.94 -46.01 13.18
CA ASN A 215 25.15 -46.06 14.03
C ASN A 215 24.92 -45.52 15.45
N GLY A 216 23.83 -44.80 15.70
CA GLY A 216 23.49 -44.20 16.99
C GLY A 216 24.25 -42.91 17.31
N LEU A 217 24.78 -42.22 16.30
CA LEU A 217 25.54 -40.97 16.43
C LEU A 217 24.87 -39.84 15.62
N ASP A 218 25.31 -38.61 15.90
CA ASP A 218 25.08 -37.40 15.11
C ASP A 218 26.42 -37.15 14.41
N ASP A 219 26.55 -37.62 13.16
CA ASP A 219 27.81 -37.66 12.41
C ASP A 219 28.11 -36.32 11.74
N ASP A 220 27.06 -35.58 11.33
CA ASP A 220 27.20 -34.26 10.69
C ASP A 220 27.24 -33.08 11.68
N GLY A 221 26.82 -33.30 12.94
CA GLY A 221 26.86 -32.33 14.02
C GLY A 221 25.65 -31.37 14.05
N ASN A 222 24.55 -31.69 13.37
CA ASN A 222 23.37 -30.84 13.28
C ASN A 222 22.49 -30.85 14.55
N GLY A 223 22.73 -31.78 15.48
CA GLY A 223 22.02 -31.93 16.74
C GLY A 223 20.97 -33.03 16.78
N PHE A 224 20.80 -33.81 15.70
CA PHE A 224 19.86 -34.93 15.60
C PHE A 224 20.58 -36.22 15.19
N VAL A 225 20.47 -37.24 16.02
CA VAL A 225 21.06 -38.58 15.78
C VAL A 225 20.29 -39.35 14.71
N ASP A 226 21.01 -39.95 13.75
CA ASP A 226 20.50 -40.81 12.68
C ASP A 226 19.37 -40.15 11.84
N ASP A 227 19.49 -38.87 11.45
CA ASP A 227 18.44 -38.11 10.75
C ASP A 227 18.33 -38.37 9.24
N ILE A 228 18.39 -39.65 8.88
CA ILE A 228 18.62 -40.16 7.51
C ILE A 228 17.65 -39.59 6.47
N HIS A 229 16.38 -39.35 6.84
CA HIS A 229 15.35 -38.79 5.95
C HIS A 229 14.82 -37.43 6.43
N GLY A 230 15.46 -36.84 7.45
CA GLY A 230 14.99 -35.69 8.21
C GLY A 230 14.64 -36.04 9.66
N ILE A 231 13.89 -35.17 10.34
CA ILE A 231 13.74 -35.21 11.81
C ILE A 231 12.29 -35.25 12.29
N ASN A 232 12.09 -35.73 13.51
CA ASN A 232 10.90 -35.53 14.31
C ASN A 232 11.21 -34.55 15.44
N ALA A 233 10.76 -33.31 15.26
CA ALA A 233 10.97 -32.19 16.16
C ALA A 233 10.25 -32.36 17.51
N ILE A 234 9.17 -33.15 17.56
CA ILE A 234 8.39 -33.43 18.79
C ILE A 234 9.22 -34.30 19.75
N LEU A 235 9.82 -35.37 19.22
CA LEU A 235 10.61 -36.33 19.99
C LEU A 235 12.12 -35.97 20.03
N ASN A 236 12.57 -35.11 19.12
CA ASN A 236 13.98 -34.79 18.86
C ASN A 236 14.78 -36.03 18.43
N THR A 237 14.28 -36.72 17.40
CA THR A 237 14.85 -37.96 16.82
C THR A 237 14.98 -37.86 15.30
N GLY A 238 15.93 -38.58 14.70
CA GLY A 238 16.13 -38.67 13.25
C GLY A 238 15.10 -39.50 12.46
N ASP A 239 13.92 -39.76 13.02
CA ASP A 239 12.86 -40.55 12.38
C ASP A 239 11.61 -39.69 12.12
N PRO A 240 11.42 -39.19 10.89
CA PRO A 240 10.30 -38.34 10.51
C PRO A 240 9.09 -39.14 9.99
N ASN A 241 8.94 -40.43 10.32
CA ASN A 241 7.87 -41.27 9.79
C ASN A 241 6.45 -40.71 10.10
N ASP A 242 5.55 -40.83 9.15
CA ASP A 242 4.19 -40.28 9.23
C ASP A 242 3.21 -41.25 9.92
N ASP A 243 2.67 -40.81 11.06
CA ASP A 243 1.66 -41.50 11.87
C ASP A 243 0.28 -40.84 11.81
N ASN A 244 0.08 -39.89 10.89
CA ASN A 244 -1.20 -39.23 10.63
C ASN A 244 -1.69 -39.43 9.18
N GLY A 245 -0.78 -39.24 8.21
CA GLY A 245 -0.99 -39.38 6.77
C GLY A 245 -1.02 -38.08 5.97
N HIS A 246 -1.15 -36.93 6.63
CA HIS A 246 -1.27 -35.62 5.95
C HIS A 246 0.03 -35.23 5.22
N GLY A 247 1.18 -35.29 5.88
CA GLY A 247 2.47 -34.96 5.29
C GLY A 247 2.89 -35.90 4.16
N THR A 248 2.49 -37.18 4.21
CA THR A 248 2.65 -38.12 3.08
C THR A 248 1.80 -37.71 1.87
N HIS A 249 0.58 -37.21 2.07
CA HIS A 249 -0.30 -36.73 0.98
C HIS A 249 0.27 -35.49 0.29
N VAL A 250 0.79 -34.56 1.09
CA VAL A 250 1.52 -33.38 0.62
C VAL A 250 2.78 -33.79 -0.17
N ALA A 251 3.56 -34.73 0.34
CA ALA A 251 4.78 -35.23 -0.30
C ALA A 251 4.51 -35.89 -1.67
N GLY A 252 3.45 -36.69 -1.79
CA GLY A 252 3.08 -37.31 -3.07
C GLY A 252 2.65 -36.32 -4.14
N THR A 253 1.86 -35.31 -3.77
CA THR A 253 1.40 -34.25 -4.69
C THR A 253 2.61 -33.48 -5.25
N LEU A 254 3.62 -33.26 -4.41
CA LEU A 254 4.86 -32.61 -4.78
C LEU A 254 5.78 -33.47 -5.65
N GLY A 255 5.93 -34.75 -5.30
CA GLY A 255 7.07 -35.57 -5.74
C GLY A 255 6.91 -37.09 -5.66
N ALA A 256 5.71 -37.65 -5.82
CA ALA A 256 5.57 -39.08 -6.13
C ALA A 256 6.30 -39.44 -7.45
N VAL A 257 6.83 -40.66 -7.54
CA VAL A 257 7.86 -41.05 -8.51
C VAL A 257 7.24 -41.32 -9.89
N GLY A 258 7.04 -40.26 -10.66
CA GLY A 258 6.40 -40.34 -11.97
C GLY A 258 7.05 -41.30 -12.99
N ASN A 259 6.20 -41.97 -13.76
CA ASN A 259 6.51 -42.93 -14.83
C ASN A 259 7.16 -44.25 -14.35
N ASN A 260 6.84 -44.67 -13.11
CA ASN A 260 7.30 -45.92 -12.50
C ASN A 260 6.33 -47.12 -12.69
N GLY A 261 5.10 -46.88 -13.18
CA GLY A 261 4.05 -47.89 -13.37
C GLY A 261 3.25 -48.24 -12.11
N ILE A 262 3.35 -47.41 -11.07
CA ILE A 262 2.73 -47.53 -9.75
C ILE A 262 1.89 -46.27 -9.51
N GLY A 263 0.92 -46.34 -8.59
CA GLY A 263 0.34 -45.17 -7.92
C GLY A 263 0.01 -43.94 -8.79
N VAL A 264 0.63 -42.82 -8.40
CA VAL A 264 0.41 -41.44 -8.83
C VAL A 264 1.75 -40.77 -9.15
N THR A 265 1.75 -39.66 -9.89
CA THR A 265 2.94 -38.81 -10.04
C THR A 265 2.82 -37.53 -9.24
N GLY A 266 3.92 -37.04 -8.69
CA GLY A 266 3.99 -35.65 -8.22
C GLY A 266 4.15 -34.67 -9.39
N VAL A 267 4.12 -33.37 -9.09
CA VAL A 267 4.56 -32.31 -10.03
C VAL A 267 6.00 -32.55 -10.50
N ASN A 268 6.85 -33.12 -9.63
CA ASN A 268 8.19 -33.59 -9.99
C ASN A 268 8.21 -35.13 -10.01
N TRP A 269 8.57 -35.74 -11.14
CA TRP A 269 8.81 -37.18 -11.21
C TRP A 269 10.10 -37.56 -10.46
N THR A 270 11.06 -36.63 -10.39
CA THR A 270 12.33 -36.83 -9.66
C THR A 270 12.67 -35.58 -8.84
N VAL A 271 12.83 -35.75 -7.53
CA VAL A 271 13.16 -34.68 -6.57
C VAL A 271 13.80 -35.32 -5.32
N ARG A 272 14.24 -34.53 -4.34
CA ARG A 272 14.62 -35.03 -3.01
C ARG A 272 13.78 -34.38 -1.91
N ILE A 273 13.00 -35.18 -1.20
CA ILE A 273 12.10 -34.75 -0.12
C ILE A 273 12.78 -35.02 1.22
N ALA A 274 13.07 -33.97 1.98
CA ALA A 274 13.53 -34.07 3.37
C ALA A 274 12.37 -33.70 4.31
N ALA A 275 12.09 -34.52 5.32
CA ALA A 275 10.91 -34.37 6.16
C ALA A 275 11.22 -33.75 7.53
N CYS A 276 10.34 -32.89 8.02
CA CYS A 276 10.34 -32.47 9.42
C CYS A 276 8.96 -32.66 10.04
N LYS A 277 8.86 -33.67 10.91
CA LYS A 277 7.66 -33.99 11.67
C LYS A 277 7.57 -33.08 12.90
N PHE A 278 6.63 -32.14 12.88
CA PHE A 278 6.28 -31.31 14.04
C PHE A 278 4.81 -31.45 14.46
N LEU A 279 3.96 -32.00 13.59
CA LEU A 279 2.59 -32.38 13.90
C LEU A 279 2.52 -33.86 14.34
N SER A 280 1.78 -34.12 15.41
CA SER A 280 1.56 -35.45 15.98
C SER A 280 0.57 -36.28 15.16
N ALA A 281 0.37 -37.55 15.54
CA ALA A 281 -0.66 -38.44 14.97
C ALA A 281 -2.08 -37.84 14.95
N GLY A 282 -2.39 -36.90 15.85
CA GLY A 282 -3.67 -36.17 15.90
C GLY A 282 -3.74 -34.93 15.00
N GLY A 283 -2.69 -34.60 14.24
CA GLY A 283 -2.62 -33.40 13.39
C GLY A 283 -2.27 -32.10 14.12
N SER A 284 -1.94 -32.15 15.42
CA SER A 284 -1.57 -30.98 16.23
C SER A 284 -0.08 -30.97 16.59
N GLY A 285 0.52 -29.78 16.66
CA GLY A 285 1.92 -29.55 17.05
C GLY A 285 2.11 -28.18 17.71
N THR A 286 3.35 -27.77 17.96
CA THR A 286 3.65 -26.48 18.63
C THR A 286 4.47 -25.53 17.75
N THR A 287 4.34 -24.22 17.99
CA THR A 287 5.17 -23.18 17.36
C THR A 287 6.66 -23.41 17.61
N ALA A 288 7.03 -23.95 18.78
CA ALA A 288 8.42 -24.25 19.11
C ALA A 288 8.99 -25.37 18.22
N ASP A 289 8.19 -26.40 17.92
CA ASP A 289 8.62 -27.50 17.05
C ASP A 289 8.63 -27.09 15.57
N ALA A 290 7.73 -26.21 15.15
CA ALA A 290 7.81 -25.56 13.84
C ALA A 290 9.10 -24.72 13.70
N ILE A 291 9.46 -23.92 14.72
CA ILE A 291 10.73 -23.17 14.76
C ILE A 291 11.95 -24.10 14.65
N LYS A 292 11.94 -25.27 15.31
CA LYS A 292 12.99 -26.28 15.14
C LYS A 292 13.10 -26.72 13.68
N CYS A 293 11.99 -27.00 13.00
CA CYS A 293 12.00 -27.41 11.58
C CYS A 293 12.62 -26.35 10.65
N PHE A 294 12.27 -25.06 10.82
CA PHE A 294 12.89 -24.00 10.03
C PHE A 294 14.38 -23.87 10.33
N LYS A 295 14.78 -23.92 11.60
CA LYS A 295 16.20 -23.87 11.99
C LYS A 295 17.01 -25.06 11.48
N TYR A 296 16.42 -26.26 11.47
CA TYR A 296 16.99 -27.46 10.88
C TYR A 296 17.27 -27.28 9.38
N PHE A 297 16.26 -26.90 8.59
CA PHE A 297 16.45 -26.68 7.14
C PHE A 297 17.39 -25.50 6.82
N ASN A 298 17.36 -24.43 7.62
CA ASN A 298 18.32 -23.33 7.51
C ASN A 298 19.75 -23.77 7.81
N HIS A 299 19.96 -24.69 8.78
CA HIS A 299 21.26 -25.26 9.11
C HIS A 299 21.77 -26.18 7.99
N LEU A 300 20.94 -27.13 7.54
CA LEU A 300 21.26 -28.01 6.41
C LEU A 300 21.71 -27.20 5.18
N LYS A 301 20.99 -26.11 4.85
CA LYS A 301 21.34 -25.22 3.73
C LYS A 301 22.61 -24.41 3.96
N ASN A 302 22.63 -23.59 5.01
CA ASN A 302 23.60 -22.51 5.16
C ASN A 302 24.88 -22.93 5.90
N VAL A 303 24.87 -24.07 6.61
CA VAL A 303 26.03 -24.61 7.32
C VAL A 303 26.54 -25.89 6.65
N LEU A 304 25.64 -26.84 6.33
CA LEU A 304 26.01 -28.12 5.73
C LEU A 304 25.93 -28.16 4.19
N GLY A 305 25.62 -27.02 3.55
CA GLY A 305 25.68 -26.85 2.10
C GLY A 305 24.66 -27.66 1.28
N GLN A 306 23.61 -28.19 1.93
CA GLN A 306 22.55 -28.93 1.24
C GLN A 306 21.72 -28.00 0.35
N ASN A 307 21.36 -28.46 -0.86
CA ASN A 307 20.62 -27.64 -1.84
C ASN A 307 19.11 -27.57 -1.54
N ILE A 308 18.76 -27.13 -0.34
CA ILE A 308 17.37 -26.90 0.09
C ILE A 308 16.95 -25.52 -0.42
N LEU A 309 15.93 -25.51 -1.27
CA LEU A 309 15.52 -24.29 -2.00
C LEU A 309 14.10 -23.83 -1.65
N VAL A 310 13.23 -24.76 -1.27
CA VAL A 310 11.86 -24.47 -0.83
C VAL A 310 11.41 -25.39 0.31
N THR A 311 10.53 -24.91 1.18
CA THR A 311 9.71 -25.77 2.06
C THR A 311 8.23 -25.66 1.75
N ASN A 312 7.51 -26.77 1.92
CA ASN A 312 6.06 -26.82 1.95
C ASN A 312 5.57 -26.70 3.41
N ASN A 313 4.63 -25.78 3.66
CA ASN A 313 4.05 -25.49 4.97
C ASN A 313 2.52 -25.59 4.88
N SER A 314 1.99 -26.81 4.84
CA SER A 314 0.56 -27.12 4.66
C SER A 314 -0.25 -27.05 5.97
N TRP A 315 0.10 -26.10 6.83
CA TRP A 315 -0.43 -25.90 8.17
C TRP A 315 -0.57 -24.41 8.47
N GLY A 316 -1.35 -24.08 9.49
CA GLY A 316 -1.46 -22.72 10.00
C GLY A 316 -2.38 -22.61 11.19
N GLY A 317 -2.37 -21.44 11.84
CA GLY A 317 -3.15 -21.12 13.03
C GLY A 317 -2.29 -20.59 14.18
N GLY A 318 -2.95 -20.19 15.26
CA GLY A 318 -2.33 -19.40 16.31
C GLY A 318 -2.17 -17.92 15.93
N GLY A 319 -1.65 -17.12 16.86
CA GLY A 319 -1.38 -15.69 16.63
C GLY A 319 -0.03 -15.43 15.95
N PHE A 320 0.26 -14.15 15.73
CA PHE A 320 1.58 -13.70 15.26
C PHE A 320 2.68 -14.13 16.24
N SER A 321 3.78 -14.68 15.73
CA SER A 321 4.97 -15.00 16.53
C SER A 321 6.23 -14.45 15.88
N GLN A 322 6.87 -13.47 16.52
CA GLN A 322 8.10 -12.86 16.01
C GLN A 322 9.20 -13.91 15.80
N VAL A 323 9.38 -14.84 16.75
CA VAL A 323 10.44 -15.87 16.67
C VAL A 323 10.18 -16.87 15.53
N LEU A 324 8.92 -17.15 15.19
CA LEU A 324 8.57 -17.93 14.01
C LEU A 324 8.84 -17.14 12.72
N LYS A 325 8.47 -15.84 12.68
CA LYS A 325 8.82 -14.95 11.56
C LYS A 325 10.33 -14.90 11.33
N ASP A 326 11.13 -14.73 12.38
CA ASP A 326 12.59 -14.68 12.30
C ASP A 326 13.18 -16.00 11.78
N ALA A 327 12.68 -17.14 12.28
CA ALA A 327 13.10 -18.46 11.81
C ALA A 327 12.75 -18.71 10.33
N MET A 328 11.61 -18.22 9.86
CA MET A 328 11.20 -18.27 8.44
C MET A 328 11.92 -17.26 7.56
N ALA A 329 12.38 -16.12 8.10
CA ALA A 329 13.26 -15.22 7.36
C ALA A 329 14.62 -15.89 7.07
N GLY A 330 15.09 -16.75 7.98
CA GLY A 330 16.28 -17.57 7.79
C GLY A 330 17.60 -16.78 7.78
N LEU A 331 17.59 -15.58 8.36
CA LEU A 331 18.71 -14.63 8.40
C LEU A 331 19.29 -14.46 9.82
N ASP A 332 19.27 -15.54 10.62
CA ASP A 332 19.84 -15.59 11.99
C ASP A 332 21.31 -15.14 12.06
N GLN A 333 22.06 -15.21 10.95
CA GLN A 333 23.43 -14.70 10.83
C GLN A 333 23.67 -13.98 9.48
N PRO A 334 24.57 -12.97 9.43
CA PRO A 334 24.93 -12.28 8.20
C PRO A 334 25.50 -13.23 7.13
N GLY A 335 24.96 -13.16 5.91
CA GLY A 335 25.42 -13.96 4.76
C GLY A 335 24.66 -15.27 4.55
N MET A 336 23.66 -15.60 5.38
CA MET A 336 22.72 -16.68 5.09
C MET A 336 21.87 -16.37 3.84
N THR A 337 21.48 -17.43 3.12
CA THR A 337 20.59 -17.35 1.96
C THR A 337 19.20 -17.88 2.35
N PRO A 338 18.12 -17.09 2.18
CA PRO A 338 16.76 -17.53 2.49
C PRO A 338 16.31 -18.78 1.71
N ILE A 339 15.33 -19.49 2.28
CA ILE A 339 14.59 -20.59 1.65
C ILE A 339 13.22 -20.06 1.24
N LEU A 340 12.69 -20.46 0.08
CA LEU A 340 11.30 -20.13 -0.28
C LEU A 340 10.32 -20.95 0.56
N HIS A 341 9.25 -20.35 1.05
CA HIS A 341 8.27 -21.03 1.91
C HIS A 341 6.88 -20.93 1.30
N ALA A 342 6.40 -22.02 0.70
CA ALA A 342 5.01 -22.11 0.28
C ALA A 342 4.13 -22.37 1.50
N ALA A 343 3.11 -21.54 1.71
CA ALA A 343 2.27 -21.57 2.90
C ALA A 343 0.78 -21.63 2.56
N ALA A 344 0.06 -22.53 3.20
CA ALA A 344 -1.38 -22.69 3.02
C ALA A 344 -2.16 -21.46 3.55
N ALA A 345 -3.00 -20.84 2.72
CA ALA A 345 -3.72 -19.62 3.10
C ALA A 345 -4.73 -19.80 4.25
N GLY A 346 -5.26 -21.01 4.45
CA GLY A 346 -6.28 -21.33 5.46
C GLY A 346 -7.59 -21.84 4.86
N ASN A 347 -8.41 -22.52 5.68
CA ASN A 347 -9.60 -23.26 5.23
C ASN A 347 -10.90 -22.77 5.89
N ASN A 348 -10.99 -21.48 6.21
CA ASN A 348 -12.04 -20.88 7.03
C ASN A 348 -12.93 -19.88 6.26
N SER A 349 -12.74 -19.75 4.94
CA SER A 349 -13.37 -18.72 4.10
C SER A 349 -13.07 -17.27 4.54
N ALA A 350 -11.98 -17.05 5.27
CA ALA A 350 -11.65 -15.75 5.85
C ALA A 350 -10.81 -14.88 4.90
N ASN A 351 -10.92 -13.56 5.05
CA ASN A 351 -10.04 -12.60 4.40
C ASN A 351 -8.82 -12.33 5.30
N ASN A 352 -7.67 -12.88 4.93
CA ASN A 352 -6.41 -12.78 5.65
C ASN A 352 -5.90 -11.33 5.78
N ASP A 353 -6.32 -10.40 4.90
CA ASP A 353 -6.01 -8.97 5.04
C ASP A 353 -6.67 -8.34 6.29
N THR A 354 -7.75 -8.96 6.79
CA THR A 354 -8.51 -8.51 7.97
C THR A 354 -8.46 -9.48 9.16
N SER A 355 -8.12 -10.74 8.90
CA SER A 355 -8.01 -11.83 9.88
C SER A 355 -6.79 -12.69 9.53
N PRO A 356 -5.56 -12.21 9.80
CA PRO A 356 -4.32 -12.85 9.36
C PRO A 356 -4.20 -14.32 9.80
N GLN A 357 -3.72 -15.17 8.90
CA GLN A 357 -3.49 -16.60 9.13
C GLN A 357 -1.99 -16.89 9.01
N PHE A 358 -1.33 -17.22 10.12
CA PHE A 358 0.10 -17.53 10.11
C PHE A 358 0.34 -19.02 9.81
N PRO A 359 1.38 -19.38 9.03
CA PRO A 359 2.46 -18.51 8.57
C PRO A 359 2.19 -17.70 7.28
N ALA A 360 1.12 -17.99 6.54
CA ALA A 360 0.87 -17.38 5.22
C ALA A 360 0.83 -15.84 5.23
N SER A 361 0.29 -15.21 6.28
CA SER A 361 0.22 -13.76 6.43
C SER A 361 1.47 -13.10 7.04
N TYR A 362 2.61 -13.79 7.16
CA TYR A 362 3.87 -13.12 7.50
C TYR A 362 4.38 -12.29 6.32
N ASP A 363 4.54 -10.99 6.53
CA ASP A 363 5.23 -10.08 5.60
C ASP A 363 6.73 -10.42 5.52
N LEU A 364 7.08 -11.35 4.63
CA LEU A 364 8.42 -11.83 4.30
C LEU A 364 8.51 -12.10 2.79
N ASP A 365 9.54 -11.56 2.13
CA ASP A 365 9.75 -11.69 0.67
C ASP A 365 9.86 -13.15 0.20
N ASN A 366 10.27 -14.06 1.09
CA ASN A 366 10.47 -15.48 0.82
C ASN A 366 9.27 -16.37 1.17
N ILE A 367 8.09 -15.83 1.45
CA ILE A 367 6.84 -16.61 1.55
C ILE A 367 6.04 -16.52 0.25
N ILE A 368 5.40 -17.63 -0.16
CA ILE A 368 4.36 -17.64 -1.20
C ILE A 368 3.08 -18.25 -0.61
N ALA A 369 2.05 -17.42 -0.43
CA ALA A 369 0.79 -17.79 0.22
C ALA A 369 -0.23 -18.32 -0.80
N VAL A 370 -0.78 -19.51 -0.55
CA VAL A 370 -1.50 -20.32 -1.55
C VAL A 370 -2.95 -20.57 -1.17
N ALA A 371 -3.88 -20.04 -1.96
CA ALA A 371 -5.30 -20.37 -1.93
C ALA A 371 -5.60 -21.67 -2.72
N ALA A 372 -6.78 -22.25 -2.50
CA ALA A 372 -7.24 -23.46 -3.19
C ALA A 372 -8.26 -23.16 -4.29
N THR A 373 -8.13 -23.81 -5.45
CA THR A 373 -9.17 -23.94 -6.49
C THR A 373 -9.73 -25.35 -6.57
N ASP A 374 -10.90 -25.49 -7.21
CA ASP A 374 -11.49 -26.76 -7.60
C ASP A 374 -11.32 -27.09 -9.09
N GLN A 375 -11.72 -28.31 -9.45
CA GLN A 375 -11.64 -28.86 -10.81
C GLN A 375 -12.47 -28.13 -11.87
N THR A 376 -13.22 -27.10 -11.50
CA THR A 376 -13.99 -26.25 -12.41
C THR A 376 -13.43 -24.84 -12.56
N ASP A 377 -12.21 -24.59 -12.03
CA ASP A 377 -11.49 -23.30 -12.00
C ASP A 377 -12.20 -22.22 -11.17
N HIS A 378 -12.94 -22.65 -10.14
CA HIS A 378 -13.49 -21.78 -9.10
C HIS A 378 -12.62 -21.82 -7.84
N TYR A 379 -12.65 -20.75 -7.05
CA TYR A 379 -12.02 -20.79 -5.72
C TYR A 379 -12.78 -21.78 -4.83
N ALA A 380 -12.03 -22.66 -4.17
CA ALA A 380 -12.61 -23.64 -3.27
C ALA A 380 -13.43 -22.95 -2.17
N SER A 381 -14.64 -23.42 -1.90
CA SER A 381 -15.60 -22.71 -1.05
C SER A 381 -15.07 -22.41 0.36
N PHE A 382 -14.14 -23.22 0.87
CA PHE A 382 -13.48 -23.06 2.17
C PHE A 382 -12.22 -22.18 2.16
N THR A 383 -11.62 -21.85 1.00
CA THR A 383 -10.29 -21.20 0.99
C THR A 383 -10.35 -19.82 1.62
N ASN A 384 -9.38 -19.54 2.48
CA ASN A 384 -9.04 -18.16 2.82
C ASN A 384 -8.46 -17.46 1.57
N PHE A 385 -8.53 -16.15 1.59
CA PHE A 385 -8.11 -15.26 0.51
C PHE A 385 -7.58 -13.95 1.08
N GLY A 386 -7.04 -13.07 0.24
CA GLY A 386 -6.43 -11.83 0.69
C GLY A 386 -5.88 -11.04 -0.50
N PRO A 387 -6.51 -9.93 -0.91
CA PRO A 387 -6.04 -9.10 -2.01
C PRO A 387 -4.61 -8.57 -1.83
N THR A 388 -4.09 -8.53 -0.60
CA THR A 388 -2.71 -8.13 -0.29
C THR A 388 -1.90 -9.19 0.45
N SER A 389 -2.54 -10.19 1.08
CA SER A 389 -1.87 -11.20 1.94
C SER A 389 -1.90 -12.65 1.43
N VAL A 390 -2.50 -12.92 0.27
CA VAL A 390 -2.47 -14.25 -0.38
C VAL A 390 -2.06 -14.09 -1.84
N ASP A 391 -0.97 -14.73 -2.26
CA ASP A 391 -0.30 -14.44 -3.53
C ASP A 391 -1.07 -14.95 -4.75
N LEU A 392 -1.42 -16.24 -4.77
CA LEU A 392 -2.11 -16.93 -5.89
C LEU A 392 -2.93 -18.13 -5.39
N ALA A 393 -3.59 -18.85 -6.31
CA ALA A 393 -4.26 -20.12 -6.04
C ALA A 393 -3.66 -21.32 -6.79
N ALA A 394 -3.95 -22.53 -6.33
CA ALA A 394 -3.61 -23.80 -6.99
C ALA A 394 -4.63 -24.92 -6.66
N PRO A 395 -4.66 -26.04 -7.41
CA PRO A 395 -5.59 -27.15 -7.19
C PRO A 395 -5.60 -27.69 -5.75
N GLY A 396 -6.75 -27.61 -5.08
CA GLY A 396 -6.89 -27.98 -3.66
C GLY A 396 -8.17 -28.72 -3.28
N VAL A 397 -8.95 -29.19 -4.25
CA VAL A 397 -10.20 -29.95 -4.05
C VAL A 397 -10.10 -31.28 -4.78
N ASN A 398 -10.54 -32.38 -4.17
CA ASN A 398 -10.48 -33.73 -4.73
C ASN A 398 -9.07 -34.10 -5.26
N ILE A 399 -8.03 -33.78 -4.50
CA ILE A 399 -6.63 -34.05 -4.88
C ILE A 399 -6.24 -35.46 -4.43
N LEU A 400 -5.91 -36.32 -5.38
CA LEU A 400 -5.44 -37.68 -5.15
C LEU A 400 -3.94 -37.69 -4.87
N SER A 401 -3.51 -38.33 -3.79
CA SER A 401 -2.08 -38.50 -3.48
C SER A 401 -1.83 -39.66 -2.51
N THR A 402 -0.57 -39.97 -2.27
CA THR A 402 -0.04 -41.03 -1.39
C THR A 402 -0.39 -40.83 0.08
N VAL A 403 -0.70 -41.90 0.81
CA VAL A 403 -0.87 -41.91 2.27
C VAL A 403 -0.27 -43.18 2.87
N PRO A 404 0.07 -43.24 4.16
CA PRO A 404 0.58 -44.45 4.76
C PRO A 404 -0.46 -45.57 4.72
N THR A 405 -0.02 -46.80 4.43
CA THR A 405 -0.84 -48.00 4.61
C THR A 405 -0.79 -48.41 6.08
N GLY A 406 -1.94 -48.67 6.71
CA GLY A 406 -2.00 -49.14 8.10
C GLY A 406 -3.12 -48.50 8.90
N THR A 407 -2.83 -48.12 10.14
CA THR A 407 -3.80 -47.51 11.07
C THR A 407 -3.30 -46.15 11.54
N CYS A 408 -3.80 -45.09 10.90
CA CYS A 408 -3.62 -43.69 11.26
C CYS A 408 -4.84 -42.88 10.78
N GLN A 409 -4.90 -41.58 11.08
CA GLN A 409 -6.08 -40.75 10.82
C GLN A 409 -6.48 -40.67 9.34
N LEU A 410 -5.50 -40.60 8.43
CA LEU A 410 -5.68 -40.49 6.98
C LEU A 410 -5.10 -41.70 6.22
N CYS A 411 -4.76 -42.78 6.94
CA CYS A 411 -4.28 -44.01 6.33
C CYS A 411 -5.35 -44.64 5.44
N ASP A 412 -4.97 -45.05 4.24
CA ASP A 412 -5.83 -45.86 3.35
C ASP A 412 -5.15 -47.20 3.02
N SER A 413 -5.95 -48.26 2.92
CA SER A 413 -5.48 -49.61 2.60
C SER A 413 -4.81 -49.74 1.22
N THR A 414 -5.10 -48.82 0.29
CA THR A 414 -4.49 -48.75 -1.04
C THR A 414 -3.18 -47.99 -1.06
N GLY A 415 -2.89 -47.18 -0.02
CA GLY A 415 -1.79 -46.22 -0.02
C GLY A 415 -2.11 -44.88 -0.71
N TYR A 416 -3.34 -44.64 -1.18
CA TYR A 416 -3.70 -43.39 -1.88
C TYR A 416 -5.10 -42.91 -1.47
N THR A 417 -5.30 -41.59 -1.34
CA THR A 417 -6.64 -41.03 -1.01
C THR A 417 -6.87 -39.62 -1.57
N LEU A 418 -8.14 -39.22 -1.65
CA LEU A 418 -8.59 -37.89 -2.08
C LEU A 418 -8.73 -36.97 -0.87
N LEU A 419 -8.00 -35.86 -0.83
CA LEU A 419 -8.12 -34.83 0.21
C LEU A 419 -8.51 -33.46 -0.38
N ASN A 420 -8.90 -32.55 0.51
CA ASN A 420 -9.33 -31.19 0.21
C ASN A 420 -8.68 -30.21 1.20
N GLY A 421 -8.18 -29.09 0.72
CA GLY A 421 -7.63 -28.01 1.54
C GLY A 421 -6.61 -27.14 0.79
N THR A 422 -6.34 -25.94 1.30
CA THR A 422 -5.14 -25.16 0.91
C THR A 422 -3.85 -25.96 1.16
N SER A 423 -3.89 -26.92 2.10
CA SER A 423 -2.86 -27.93 2.34
C SER A 423 -2.54 -28.81 1.12
N MET A 424 -3.48 -29.01 0.19
CA MET A 424 -3.28 -29.74 -1.06
C MET A 424 -2.90 -28.80 -2.22
N ALA A 425 -3.30 -27.53 -2.17
CA ALA A 425 -2.85 -26.51 -3.13
C ALA A 425 -1.36 -26.15 -2.98
N THR A 426 -0.90 -26.01 -1.74
CA THR A 426 0.49 -25.65 -1.38
C THR A 426 1.57 -26.57 -2.02
N PRO A 427 1.45 -27.91 -2.02
CA PRO A 427 2.45 -28.78 -2.66
C PRO A 427 2.48 -28.70 -4.19
N HIS A 428 1.40 -28.28 -4.87
CA HIS A 428 1.47 -27.99 -6.31
C HIS A 428 2.40 -26.79 -6.58
N VAL A 429 2.26 -25.70 -5.82
CA VAL A 429 3.13 -24.51 -5.91
C VAL A 429 4.57 -24.84 -5.49
N THR A 430 4.75 -25.60 -4.41
CA THR A 430 6.07 -26.05 -3.95
C THR A 430 6.75 -26.94 -5.00
N GLY A 431 5.98 -27.85 -5.61
CA GLY A 431 6.45 -28.71 -6.69
C GLY A 431 6.86 -27.91 -7.93
N ALA A 432 6.07 -26.92 -8.33
CA ALA A 432 6.40 -26.03 -9.44
C ALA A 432 7.67 -25.20 -9.18
N ALA A 433 7.87 -24.72 -7.95
CA ALA A 433 9.11 -24.06 -7.53
C ALA A 433 10.33 -24.99 -7.68
N ALA A 434 10.23 -26.25 -7.22
CA ALA A 434 11.28 -27.24 -7.38
C ALA A 434 11.58 -27.55 -8.87
N LEU A 435 10.53 -27.61 -9.70
CA LEU A 435 10.64 -27.87 -11.14
C LEU A 435 11.33 -26.71 -11.88
N LEU A 436 11.05 -25.46 -11.47
CA LEU A 436 11.77 -24.26 -11.95
C LEU A 436 13.27 -24.33 -11.66
N TRP A 437 13.69 -24.71 -10.45
CA TRP A 437 15.11 -24.88 -10.12
C TRP A 437 15.75 -26.10 -10.79
N ALA A 438 14.98 -27.15 -11.10
CA ALA A 438 15.49 -28.27 -11.89
C ALA A 438 15.84 -27.84 -13.34
N ASN A 439 15.09 -26.89 -13.92
CA ASN A 439 15.38 -26.30 -15.22
C ASN A 439 16.46 -25.20 -15.17
N ALA A 440 16.38 -24.32 -14.17
CA ALA A 440 17.22 -23.12 -14.03
C ALA A 440 17.78 -22.99 -12.60
N PRO A 441 18.86 -23.73 -12.25
CA PRO A 441 19.39 -23.78 -10.88
C PRO A 441 19.93 -22.45 -10.31
N THR A 442 20.12 -21.43 -11.15
CA THR A 442 20.69 -20.13 -10.76
C THR A 442 19.65 -19.07 -10.41
N LEU A 443 18.34 -19.37 -10.51
CA LEU A 443 17.29 -18.41 -10.15
C LEU A 443 17.29 -18.13 -8.64
N THR A 444 17.08 -16.86 -8.28
CA THR A 444 16.82 -16.47 -6.88
C THR A 444 15.43 -16.93 -6.45
N PHE A 445 15.17 -17.02 -5.14
CA PHE A 445 13.82 -17.29 -4.63
C PHE A 445 12.80 -16.23 -5.10
N SER A 446 13.24 -14.96 -5.24
CA SER A 446 12.39 -13.87 -5.72
C SER A 446 12.03 -14.02 -7.20
N GLN A 447 12.96 -14.49 -8.04
CA GLN A 447 12.67 -14.81 -9.44
C GLN A 447 11.72 -16.01 -9.56
N VAL A 448 11.88 -17.04 -8.72
CA VAL A 448 10.96 -18.18 -8.68
C VAL A 448 9.56 -17.73 -8.22
N LYS A 449 9.44 -16.94 -7.14
CA LYS A 449 8.15 -16.39 -6.67
C LYS A 449 7.47 -15.56 -7.76
N ALA A 450 8.18 -14.62 -8.38
CA ALA A 450 7.64 -13.78 -9.46
C ALA A 450 7.15 -14.60 -10.66
N ARG A 451 7.93 -15.61 -11.10
CA ARG A 451 7.55 -16.49 -12.21
C ARG A 451 6.26 -17.26 -11.94
N LEU A 452 6.12 -17.82 -10.73
CA LEU A 452 4.93 -18.55 -10.30
C LEU A 452 3.69 -17.64 -10.20
N MET A 453 3.86 -16.39 -9.77
CA MET A 453 2.75 -15.45 -9.59
C MET A 453 2.27 -14.81 -10.90
N PHE A 454 3.19 -14.30 -11.73
CA PHE A 454 2.86 -13.40 -12.84
C PHE A 454 2.71 -14.09 -14.21
N ASN A 455 2.91 -15.41 -14.26
CA ASN A 455 2.70 -16.23 -15.47
C ASN A 455 1.62 -17.32 -15.26
N ALA A 456 0.88 -17.24 -14.14
CA ALA A 456 -0.25 -18.11 -13.83
C ALA A 456 -1.53 -17.67 -14.56
N ASP A 457 -2.50 -18.58 -14.70
CA ASP A 457 -3.70 -18.35 -15.51
C ASP A 457 -4.73 -17.50 -14.75
N PRO A 458 -5.34 -16.47 -15.37
CA PRO A 458 -6.26 -15.56 -14.69
C PRO A 458 -7.60 -16.22 -14.36
N LEU A 459 -7.98 -16.20 -13.09
CA LEU A 459 -9.27 -16.72 -12.64
C LEU A 459 -10.41 -15.75 -12.99
N ALA A 460 -11.45 -16.28 -13.63
CA ALA A 460 -12.70 -15.53 -13.87
C ALA A 460 -13.52 -15.33 -12.57
N ASP A 461 -13.27 -16.15 -11.55
CA ASP A 461 -13.84 -16.00 -10.22
C ASP A 461 -13.18 -14.83 -9.47
N LEU A 462 -14.01 -13.89 -9.00
CA LEU A 462 -13.60 -12.71 -8.22
C LEU A 462 -14.15 -12.75 -6.78
N THR A 463 -14.70 -13.88 -6.33
CA THR A 463 -15.34 -13.99 -5.00
C THR A 463 -14.34 -14.02 -3.83
N ARG A 464 -13.08 -14.39 -4.10
CA ARG A 464 -12.02 -14.66 -3.12
C ARG A 464 -10.67 -14.16 -3.62
N GLN A 465 -10.59 -12.87 -3.93
CA GLN A 465 -9.43 -12.30 -4.61
C GLN A 465 -8.11 -12.51 -3.85
N THR A 466 -7.09 -12.88 -4.60
CA THR A 466 -5.67 -12.94 -4.22
C THR A 466 -4.91 -11.79 -4.91
N VAL A 467 -3.65 -11.57 -4.57
CA VAL A 467 -2.78 -10.51 -5.13
C VAL A 467 -2.76 -10.54 -6.66
N THR A 468 -2.64 -11.74 -7.25
CA THR A 468 -2.66 -11.93 -8.71
C THR A 468 -4.05 -12.25 -9.27
N ASN A 469 -4.92 -12.84 -8.45
CA ASN A 469 -6.17 -13.50 -8.88
C ASN A 469 -5.95 -14.52 -10.01
N THR A 470 -4.90 -15.35 -9.86
CA THR A 470 -4.53 -16.39 -10.82
C THR A 470 -4.47 -17.78 -10.19
N ARG A 471 -4.59 -18.82 -11.02
CA ARG A 471 -4.37 -20.23 -10.70
C ARG A 471 -3.06 -20.67 -11.35
N LEU A 472 -2.19 -21.31 -10.59
CA LEU A 472 -0.85 -21.77 -10.99
C LEU A 472 -0.82 -22.36 -12.42
N ASN A 473 0.16 -21.96 -13.23
CA ASN A 473 0.49 -22.61 -14.49
C ASN A 473 2.01 -22.88 -14.52
N VAL A 474 2.39 -24.14 -14.56
CA VAL A 474 3.79 -24.57 -14.41
C VAL A 474 4.55 -24.44 -15.72
N LEU A 475 3.88 -24.70 -16.86
CA LEU A 475 4.45 -24.52 -18.19
C LEU A 475 4.81 -23.06 -18.46
N ASN A 476 3.89 -22.14 -18.20
CA ASN A 476 4.09 -20.71 -18.42
C ASN A 476 5.24 -20.19 -17.55
N ALA A 477 5.30 -20.57 -16.27
CA ALA A 477 6.41 -20.21 -15.38
C ALA A 477 7.78 -20.74 -15.86
N LEU A 478 7.83 -21.97 -16.37
CA LEU A 478 9.06 -22.57 -16.95
C LEU A 478 9.47 -21.94 -18.29
N SER A 479 8.51 -21.44 -19.06
CA SER A 479 8.72 -20.90 -20.41
C SER A 479 9.31 -19.48 -20.43
N VAL A 480 9.44 -18.83 -19.27
CA VAL A 480 10.00 -17.47 -19.17
C VAL A 480 11.51 -17.46 -19.44
N ASN A 481 11.88 -16.96 -20.62
CA ASN A 481 13.27 -16.72 -21.03
C ASN A 481 13.53 -15.22 -21.26
N ASP A 482 13.34 -14.45 -20.20
CA ASP A 482 13.70 -13.03 -20.12
C ASP A 482 14.79 -12.80 -19.04
N THR A 483 15.62 -11.78 -19.29
CA THR A 483 16.79 -11.36 -18.51
C THR A 483 16.99 -9.83 -18.50
N ILE A 484 16.08 -9.04 -19.08
CA ILE A 484 16.23 -7.59 -19.23
C ILE A 484 15.37 -6.90 -18.15
N PRO A 485 15.98 -6.21 -17.17
CA PRO A 485 15.21 -5.64 -16.07
C PRO A 485 14.42 -4.38 -16.46
N PRO A 486 13.33 -4.08 -15.72
CA PRO A 486 12.63 -2.79 -15.75
C PRO A 486 13.56 -1.59 -15.53
N ALA A 487 13.20 -0.46 -16.12
CA ALA A 487 13.89 0.79 -15.80
C ALA A 487 13.47 1.24 -14.40
N ALA A 488 14.41 1.82 -13.66
CA ALA A 488 14.12 2.40 -12.36
C ALA A 488 13.23 3.64 -12.49
N VAL A 489 12.30 3.79 -11.53
CA VAL A 489 11.55 5.03 -11.36
C VAL A 489 12.49 6.15 -10.92
N THR A 490 12.49 7.26 -11.66
CA THR A 490 13.38 8.43 -11.40
C THR A 490 12.64 9.66 -10.87
N ASN A 491 11.33 9.55 -10.66
CA ASN A 491 10.46 10.66 -10.28
C ASN A 491 9.47 10.30 -9.16
N LEU A 492 9.83 9.36 -8.27
CA LEU A 492 9.06 9.06 -7.07
C LEU A 492 8.99 10.32 -6.19
N ALA A 493 7.78 10.74 -5.85
CA ALA A 493 7.54 11.98 -5.11
C ALA A 493 6.37 11.82 -4.14
N VAL A 494 6.39 12.57 -3.04
CA VAL A 494 5.25 12.69 -2.12
C VAL A 494 4.23 13.67 -2.73
N SER A 495 2.97 13.25 -2.80
CA SER A 495 1.84 14.05 -3.30
C SER A 495 0.85 14.43 -2.21
N GLY A 496 0.90 13.81 -1.02
CA GLY A 496 0.09 14.18 0.14
C GLY A 496 0.52 13.47 1.43
N SER A 497 0.05 14.00 2.57
CA SER A 497 0.25 13.42 3.90
C SER A 497 -1.03 13.53 4.75
N GLY A 498 -1.28 12.49 5.56
CA GLY A 498 -2.23 12.50 6.67
C GLY A 498 -1.52 12.26 8.01
N LEU A 499 -2.27 11.94 9.07
CA LEU A 499 -1.74 11.57 10.39
C LEU A 499 -0.91 10.28 10.34
N SER A 500 -1.44 9.26 9.67
CA SER A 500 -0.85 7.91 9.61
C SER A 500 -0.52 7.45 8.19
N THR A 501 -0.56 8.38 7.23
CA THR A 501 -0.48 8.10 5.80
C THR A 501 0.45 9.06 5.07
N VAL A 502 1.10 8.56 4.02
CA VAL A 502 1.80 9.35 3.01
C VAL A 502 1.41 8.83 1.63
N THR A 503 0.88 9.72 0.79
CA THR A 503 0.57 9.43 -0.61
C THR A 503 1.76 9.76 -1.49
N LEU A 504 2.14 8.80 -2.32
CA LEU A 504 3.24 8.85 -3.27
C LEU A 504 2.70 8.86 -4.69
N THR A 505 3.46 9.43 -5.61
CA THR A 505 3.20 9.38 -7.06
C THR A 505 4.49 9.22 -7.85
N TRP A 506 4.41 8.53 -8.98
CA TRP A 506 5.53 8.34 -9.91
C TRP A 506 5.03 8.13 -11.34
N ARG A 507 5.95 7.90 -12.29
CA ARG A 507 5.59 7.38 -13.62
C ARG A 507 5.96 5.91 -13.72
N ALA A 508 5.02 5.09 -14.17
CA ALA A 508 5.26 3.69 -14.48
C ALA A 508 6.40 3.56 -15.51
N THR A 509 7.29 2.58 -15.30
CA THR A 509 8.30 2.16 -16.28
C THR A 509 7.82 0.91 -17.03
N GLY A 510 8.65 0.39 -17.93
CA GLY A 510 8.31 -0.81 -18.68
C GLY A 510 8.80 -2.08 -17.99
N ASP A 511 8.39 -3.19 -18.58
CA ASP A 511 8.89 -4.55 -18.32
C ASP A 511 10.36 -4.62 -18.78
N ASP A 512 10.59 -4.46 -20.09
CA ASP A 512 11.90 -4.29 -20.73
C ASP A 512 12.34 -2.82 -20.69
N GLY A 513 12.87 -2.38 -19.55
CA GLY A 513 13.31 -0.99 -19.37
C GLY A 513 12.13 0.01 -19.40
N LEU A 514 11.81 0.54 -20.57
CA LEU A 514 10.68 1.45 -20.81
C LEU A 514 9.64 0.87 -21.79
N THR A 515 9.76 -0.41 -22.15
CA THR A 515 8.87 -1.12 -23.08
C THR A 515 7.98 -2.11 -22.33
N GLY A 516 6.73 -2.27 -22.74
CA GLY A 516 5.78 -3.16 -22.06
C GLY A 516 5.19 -2.55 -20.79
N THR A 517 4.71 -3.42 -19.91
CA THR A 517 4.12 -3.09 -18.61
C THR A 517 4.75 -4.04 -17.60
N ALA A 518 5.38 -3.50 -16.55
CA ALA A 518 5.96 -4.32 -15.50
C ALA A 518 4.88 -5.12 -14.74
N SER A 519 5.29 -6.15 -13.98
CA SER A 519 4.37 -7.03 -13.25
C SER A 519 4.09 -6.58 -11.82
N ALA A 520 5.06 -5.96 -11.13
CA ALA A 520 4.86 -5.47 -9.77
C ALA A 520 5.77 -4.30 -9.37
N TYR A 521 5.42 -3.68 -8.25
CA TYR A 521 6.29 -2.80 -7.47
C TYR A 521 6.65 -3.50 -6.14
N ASP A 522 7.89 -3.33 -5.69
CA ASP A 522 8.28 -3.52 -4.29
C ASP A 522 8.60 -2.12 -3.75
N LEU A 523 7.70 -1.58 -2.93
CA LEU A 523 7.81 -0.24 -2.36
C LEU A 523 8.12 -0.34 -0.87
N ARG A 524 9.20 0.32 -0.44
CA ARG A 524 9.69 0.28 0.94
C ARG A 524 9.80 1.66 1.57
N TYR A 525 9.67 1.70 2.89
CA TYR A 525 9.79 2.90 3.71
C TYR A 525 10.69 2.68 4.92
N SER A 526 11.33 3.76 5.38
CA SER A 526 12.19 3.77 6.58
C SER A 526 12.25 5.16 7.18
N THR A 527 12.56 5.29 8.47
CA THR A 527 12.86 6.58 9.12
C THR A 527 14.27 7.08 8.78
N THR A 528 15.05 6.31 8.02
CA THR A 528 16.37 6.69 7.49
C THR A 528 16.38 6.58 5.96
N ALA A 529 17.29 7.32 5.29
CA ALA A 529 17.35 7.31 3.83
C ALA A 529 17.62 5.90 3.28
N ILE A 530 16.81 5.49 2.29
CA ILE A 530 16.93 4.17 1.66
C ILE A 530 17.98 4.22 0.53
N THR A 531 18.82 3.19 0.50
CA THR A 531 19.93 2.94 -0.42
C THR A 531 19.98 1.44 -0.73
N ASP A 532 20.72 1.02 -1.75
CA ASP A 532 20.89 -0.42 -2.04
C ASP A 532 21.49 -1.19 -0.86
N ALA A 533 22.25 -0.54 0.03
CA ALA A 533 22.91 -1.18 1.17
C ALA A 533 22.00 -1.42 2.40
N ASN A 534 20.82 -0.80 2.45
CA ASN A 534 19.84 -0.99 3.53
C ASN A 534 18.42 -1.30 2.99
N TRP A 535 18.31 -1.70 1.72
CA TRP A 535 17.06 -2.08 1.06
C TRP A 535 16.32 -3.21 1.82
N ASP A 536 17.05 -4.28 2.15
CA ASP A 536 16.50 -5.45 2.82
C ASP A 536 16.11 -5.19 4.29
N ALA A 537 16.57 -4.07 4.86
CA ALA A 537 16.24 -3.62 6.21
C ALA A 537 15.13 -2.53 6.24
N ALA A 538 14.67 -2.05 5.08
CA ALA A 538 13.54 -1.13 4.98
C ALA A 538 12.21 -1.90 5.01
N THR A 539 11.19 -1.33 5.63
CA THR A 539 9.88 -1.96 5.78
C THR A 539 9.12 -1.94 4.46
N ARG A 540 8.60 -3.08 4.01
CA ARG A 540 7.76 -3.17 2.82
C ARG A 540 6.41 -2.49 3.08
N ALA A 541 5.85 -1.82 2.08
CA ALA A 541 4.46 -1.40 2.10
C ALA A 541 3.60 -2.50 1.46
N GLY A 542 2.43 -2.80 2.02
CA GLY A 542 1.50 -3.79 1.45
C GLY A 542 0.46 -3.15 0.54
N GLY A 543 0.09 -3.85 -0.54
CA GLY A 543 -1.02 -3.47 -1.41
C GLY A 543 -0.67 -2.45 -2.50
N GLU A 544 0.55 -2.50 -3.03
CA GLU A 544 0.95 -1.66 -4.17
C GLU A 544 0.01 -1.82 -5.39
N PRO A 545 -0.19 -0.77 -6.21
CA PRO A 545 -1.04 -0.85 -7.38
C PRO A 545 -0.45 -1.78 -8.45
N GLN A 546 -1.33 -2.50 -9.14
CA GLN A 546 -0.98 -3.25 -10.36
C GLN A 546 -0.42 -2.28 -11.42
N PRO A 547 0.82 -2.48 -11.92
CA PRO A 547 1.48 -1.49 -12.77
C PRO A 547 0.70 -1.15 -14.03
N GLN A 548 0.62 0.13 -14.33
CA GLN A 548 0.00 0.66 -15.54
C GLN A 548 1.01 0.72 -16.69
N PRO A 549 0.57 0.78 -17.97
CA PRO A 549 1.47 0.83 -19.12
C PRO A 549 2.51 1.96 -19.01
N ALA A 550 3.75 1.67 -19.44
CA ALA A 550 4.90 2.56 -19.27
C ALA A 550 4.61 4.03 -19.66
N GLY A 551 4.98 4.95 -18.77
CA GLY A 551 4.73 6.38 -18.90
C GLY A 551 3.43 6.87 -18.23
N SER A 552 2.52 5.98 -17.83
CA SER A 552 1.34 6.31 -17.02
C SER A 552 1.71 6.92 -15.67
N THR A 553 0.81 7.70 -15.07
CA THR A 553 0.99 8.22 -13.70
C THR A 553 0.44 7.21 -12.71
N GLU A 554 1.26 6.88 -11.72
CA GLU A 554 0.92 5.98 -10.62
C GLU A 554 0.71 6.76 -9.33
N THR A 555 -0.12 6.22 -8.43
CA THR A 555 -0.39 6.75 -7.09
C THR A 555 -0.56 5.60 -6.11
N PHE A 556 0.02 5.73 -4.92
CA PHE A 556 -0.17 4.78 -3.83
C PHE A 556 -0.08 5.49 -2.47
N THR A 557 -0.86 5.05 -1.49
CA THR A 557 -0.85 5.61 -0.13
C THR A 557 -0.30 4.58 0.85
N VAL A 558 0.89 4.83 1.37
CA VAL A 558 1.44 4.06 2.48
C VAL A 558 0.66 4.46 3.74
N SER A 559 0.15 3.49 4.49
CA SER A 559 -0.63 3.66 5.72
C SER A 559 0.09 3.04 6.94
N GLY A 560 -0.49 3.17 8.13
CA GLY A 560 0.08 2.64 9.37
C GLY A 560 1.30 3.39 9.91
N LEU A 561 1.67 4.52 9.29
CA LEU A 561 2.83 5.32 9.67
C LEU A 561 2.58 6.06 10.99
N VAL A 562 3.63 6.31 11.77
CA VAL A 562 3.51 7.04 13.05
C VAL A 562 3.30 8.54 12.77
N PRO A 563 2.36 9.23 13.45
CA PRO A 563 2.20 10.68 13.34
C PRO A 563 3.47 11.49 13.63
N GLY A 564 3.57 12.67 12.99
CA GLY A 564 4.67 13.63 13.17
C GLY A 564 6.07 13.11 12.79
N THR A 565 6.14 11.99 12.05
CA THR A 565 7.39 11.26 11.78
C THR A 565 7.80 11.43 10.33
N THR A 566 9.11 11.61 10.11
CA THR A 566 9.70 11.70 8.77
C THR A 566 10.08 10.31 8.27
N TYR A 567 9.68 10.01 7.04
CA TYR A 567 9.96 8.77 6.33
C TYR A 567 10.63 9.05 4.98
N PHE A 568 11.45 8.09 4.57
CA PHE A 568 12.05 7.99 3.25
C PHE A 568 11.44 6.78 2.55
N PHE A 569 11.07 6.97 1.30
CA PHE A 569 10.41 5.98 0.45
C PHE A 569 11.28 5.71 -0.77
N ALA A 570 11.37 4.46 -1.18
CA ALA A 570 12.00 4.05 -2.43
C ALA A 570 11.31 2.79 -2.94
N LEU A 571 11.40 2.54 -4.25
CA LEU A 571 10.81 1.35 -4.86
C LEU A 571 11.78 0.69 -5.85
N LYS A 572 11.53 -0.59 -6.12
CA LYS A 572 12.02 -1.31 -7.29
C LYS A 572 10.82 -1.77 -8.12
N VAL A 573 11.03 -1.85 -9.43
CA VAL A 573 10.05 -2.34 -10.40
C VAL A 573 10.43 -3.76 -10.80
N ILE A 574 9.46 -4.66 -10.92
CA ILE A 574 9.66 -6.10 -11.11
C ILE A 574 8.88 -6.57 -12.35
N ASP A 575 9.55 -7.30 -13.24
CA ASP A 575 8.96 -7.93 -14.44
C ASP A 575 8.35 -9.32 -14.15
N ASN A 576 7.81 -9.98 -15.19
CA ASN A 576 7.23 -11.33 -15.06
C ASN A 576 8.28 -12.45 -14.91
N ALA A 577 9.57 -12.17 -15.17
CA ALA A 577 10.70 -13.08 -14.93
C ALA A 577 11.29 -12.95 -13.53
N GLY A 578 10.92 -11.89 -12.81
CA GLY A 578 11.42 -11.49 -11.50
C GLY A 578 12.75 -10.72 -11.54
N ASN A 579 13.18 -10.19 -12.68
CA ASN A 579 14.29 -9.22 -12.66
C ASN A 579 13.80 -7.90 -12.05
N GLN A 580 14.70 -7.21 -11.36
CA GLN A 580 14.40 -5.98 -10.65
C GLN A 580 15.12 -4.80 -11.29
N SER A 581 14.45 -3.64 -11.34
CA SER A 581 15.13 -2.39 -11.63
C SER A 581 16.22 -2.08 -10.60
N SER A 582 17.14 -1.18 -10.94
CA SER A 582 17.90 -0.49 -9.88
C SER A 582 16.96 0.29 -8.96
N LEU A 583 17.42 0.64 -7.77
CA LEU A 583 16.64 1.43 -6.82
C LEU A 583 16.15 2.76 -7.42
N SER A 584 14.93 3.18 -7.08
CA SER A 584 14.41 4.50 -7.44
C SER A 584 15.20 5.64 -6.78
N ASN A 585 14.87 6.88 -7.13
CA ASN A 585 15.21 8.00 -6.24
C ASN A 585 14.52 7.80 -4.87
N SER A 586 15.18 8.22 -3.78
CA SER A 586 14.54 8.24 -2.46
C SER A 586 13.70 9.51 -2.31
N ALA A 587 12.39 9.33 -2.10
CA ALA A 587 11.46 10.40 -1.80
C ALA A 587 11.36 10.60 -0.28
N GLN A 588 11.28 11.85 0.18
CA GLN A 588 11.15 12.17 1.60
C GLN A 588 9.76 12.78 1.87
N GLY A 589 9.07 12.30 2.91
CA GLY A 589 7.80 12.82 3.37
C GLY A 589 7.68 12.75 4.89
N SER A 590 6.81 13.58 5.46
CA SER A 590 6.47 13.51 6.88
C SER A 590 4.98 13.32 7.02
N THR A 591 4.56 12.47 7.96
CA THR A 591 3.18 12.45 8.45
C THR A 591 2.89 13.73 9.24
N LEU A 592 1.61 14.09 9.33
CA LEU A 592 1.16 15.19 10.15
C LEU A 592 1.26 14.81 11.64
N ALA A 593 1.65 15.76 12.50
CA ALA A 593 1.70 15.52 13.95
C ALA A 593 0.31 15.36 14.58
N GLY A 594 -0.69 16.08 14.04
CA GLY A 594 -2.04 16.15 14.59
C GLY A 594 -2.11 16.87 15.93
N VAL A 595 -3.29 16.83 16.55
CA VAL A 595 -3.58 17.38 17.87
C VAL A 595 -4.08 16.25 18.76
N VAL A 596 -3.51 16.10 19.95
CA VAL A 596 -4.02 15.16 20.95
C VAL A 596 -5.35 15.70 21.49
N VAL A 597 -6.46 15.07 21.12
CA VAL A 597 -7.83 15.45 21.55
C VAL A 597 -8.34 14.65 22.74
N PHE A 598 -7.68 13.52 23.03
CA PHE A 598 -7.87 12.73 24.24
C PHE A 598 -6.53 12.09 24.62
N GLN A 599 -6.21 12.06 25.90
CA GLN A 599 -5.09 11.28 26.44
C GLN A 599 -5.40 10.84 27.88
N ASP A 600 -5.04 9.62 28.20
CA ASP A 600 -4.98 9.11 29.57
C ASP A 600 -3.80 8.13 29.70
N ASN A 601 -2.87 8.49 30.57
CA ASN A 601 -1.70 7.67 30.93
C ASN A 601 -2.00 6.72 32.10
N MET A 602 -3.25 6.56 32.50
CA MET A 602 -3.72 5.59 33.50
C MET A 602 -3.17 5.73 34.92
N GLU A 603 -2.26 6.68 35.19
CA GLU A 603 -1.77 7.01 36.52
C GLU A 603 -2.70 7.87 37.38
N ASN A 604 -3.60 8.63 36.75
CA ASN A 604 -4.42 9.62 37.46
C ASN A 604 -5.67 9.03 38.13
N GLY A 605 -5.62 7.73 38.46
CA GLY A 605 -6.77 6.96 38.94
C GLY A 605 -7.70 6.53 37.80
N VAL A 606 -8.96 6.26 38.13
CA VAL A 606 -9.97 5.73 37.19
C VAL A 606 -10.32 6.69 36.04
N GLY A 607 -9.87 7.95 36.03
CA GLY A 607 -9.91 8.85 34.86
C GLY A 607 -11.29 9.19 34.25
N GLY A 608 -12.39 8.72 34.83
CA GLY A 608 -13.73 8.75 34.21
C GLY A 608 -14.02 7.55 33.30
N TRP A 609 -13.11 6.57 33.21
CA TRP A 609 -13.36 5.28 32.59
C TRP A 609 -14.45 4.52 33.36
N THR A 610 -15.22 3.71 32.63
CA THR A 610 -16.26 2.86 33.23
C THR A 610 -16.07 1.40 32.87
N VAL A 611 -16.13 0.53 33.88
CA VAL A 611 -16.03 -0.92 33.73
C VAL A 611 -17.42 -1.56 33.76
N THR A 612 -17.69 -2.47 32.83
CA THR A 612 -18.84 -3.38 32.87
C THR A 612 -18.39 -4.81 32.58
N GLY A 613 -19.12 -5.82 33.06
CA GLY A 613 -18.74 -7.22 32.84
C GLY A 613 -19.28 -8.21 33.86
N THR A 614 -18.95 -9.48 33.67
CA THR A 614 -19.06 -10.53 34.68
C THR A 614 -17.76 -10.56 35.50
N ALA A 615 -17.88 -10.24 36.79
CA ALA A 615 -16.79 -10.00 37.75
C ALA A 615 -15.95 -8.70 37.51
N PRO A 616 -15.42 -8.06 38.58
CA PRO A 616 -14.65 -6.83 38.49
C PRO A 616 -13.18 -7.11 38.14
N LEU A 617 -12.95 -7.77 37.00
CA LEU A 617 -11.59 -8.15 36.57
C LEU A 617 -10.81 -6.98 35.95
N TRP A 618 -11.48 -6.00 35.32
CA TRP A 618 -10.86 -4.73 34.97
C TRP A 618 -10.66 -3.86 36.21
N HIS A 619 -9.41 -3.56 36.55
CA HIS A 619 -9.01 -2.68 37.64
C HIS A 619 -7.65 -2.04 37.35
N GLN A 620 -7.25 -1.02 38.11
CA GLN A 620 -5.89 -0.50 38.03
C GLN A 620 -4.92 -1.43 38.77
N SER A 621 -3.83 -1.81 38.11
CA SER A 621 -2.77 -2.67 38.65
C SER A 621 -1.43 -1.93 38.68
N THR A 622 -0.60 -2.30 39.65
CA THR A 622 0.80 -1.83 39.74
C THR A 622 1.79 -2.86 39.19
N HIS A 623 1.33 -4.06 38.81
CA HIS A 623 2.19 -5.23 38.58
C HIS A 623 3.10 -5.12 37.35
N ARG A 624 2.58 -4.56 36.24
CA ARG A 624 3.32 -4.44 34.95
C ARG A 624 3.51 -3.01 34.44
N SER A 625 3.39 -2.01 35.31
CA SER A 625 3.50 -0.60 34.93
C SER A 625 4.75 -0.29 34.08
N ASN A 626 4.57 0.48 33.00
CA ASN A 626 5.68 0.97 32.20
C ASN A 626 5.45 2.43 31.78
N SER A 627 6.02 3.34 32.59
CA SER A 627 6.02 4.81 32.44
C SER A 627 4.80 5.62 32.94
N PRO A 628 4.64 5.79 34.28
CA PRO A 628 5.51 5.27 35.34
C PRO A 628 4.87 4.58 36.56
N THR A 629 3.54 4.43 36.74
CA THR A 629 3.01 3.78 37.97
C THR A 629 1.84 2.81 37.88
N THR A 630 0.86 2.95 36.98
CA THR A 630 -0.31 2.04 36.96
C THR A 630 -0.95 1.91 35.58
N ALA A 631 -1.19 0.67 35.16
CA ALA A 631 -1.97 0.36 33.96
C ALA A 631 -3.36 -0.17 34.33
N TRP A 632 -4.31 -0.14 33.39
CA TRP A 632 -5.52 -0.96 33.52
C TRP A 632 -5.18 -2.42 33.26
N TYR A 633 -5.68 -3.32 34.11
CA TYR A 633 -5.45 -4.76 34.04
C TYR A 633 -6.77 -5.52 34.06
N PHE A 634 -6.93 -6.49 33.16
CA PHE A 634 -7.97 -7.50 33.19
C PHE A 634 -7.41 -8.83 33.71
N GLY A 635 -7.67 -9.12 34.99
CA GLY A 635 -7.24 -10.37 35.64
C GLY A 635 -7.35 -10.33 37.17
N GLN A 636 -6.59 -11.19 37.86
CA GLN A 636 -6.61 -11.29 39.33
C GLN A 636 -5.25 -10.90 39.94
N GLU A 637 -5.17 -9.72 40.56
CA GLU A 637 -3.95 -9.18 41.21
C GLU A 637 -3.34 -10.14 42.27
N GLY A 638 -4.14 -11.00 42.89
CA GLY A 638 -3.68 -11.93 43.93
C GLY A 638 -2.97 -13.19 43.40
N THR A 639 -3.16 -13.54 42.12
CA THR A 639 -2.63 -14.76 41.48
C THR A 639 -1.86 -14.47 40.20
N PHE A 640 -1.92 -13.24 39.69
CA PHE A 640 -1.37 -12.80 38.41
C PHE A 640 -1.82 -13.72 37.25
N ASN A 641 -3.12 -14.05 37.23
CA ASN A 641 -3.75 -14.81 36.15
C ASN A 641 -5.26 -14.59 36.03
N LEU A 642 -5.82 -15.13 34.95
CA LEU A 642 -7.25 -15.15 34.63
C LEU A 642 -7.98 -16.43 35.06
N ASN A 643 -7.38 -17.27 35.92
CA ASN A 643 -7.92 -18.57 36.30
C ASN A 643 -9.03 -18.44 37.36
N THR A 644 -10.18 -17.94 36.91
CA THR A 644 -11.41 -17.82 37.71
C THR A 644 -12.22 -19.13 37.77
N GLY A 645 -11.88 -20.12 36.92
CA GLY A 645 -12.64 -21.36 36.73
C GLY A 645 -13.94 -21.23 35.92
N ILE A 646 -14.34 -20.02 35.52
CA ILE A 646 -15.56 -19.74 34.72
C ILE A 646 -15.26 -18.78 33.56
N ASP A 647 -16.16 -18.71 32.57
CA ASP A 647 -16.07 -17.69 31.51
C ASP A 647 -16.46 -16.32 32.05
N ASN A 648 -15.64 -15.31 31.76
CA ASN A 648 -15.83 -13.92 32.15
C ASN A 648 -15.61 -13.02 30.95
N PHE A 649 -16.47 -12.01 30.86
CA PHE A 649 -16.36 -10.92 29.90
C PHE A 649 -16.22 -9.61 30.67
N GLY A 650 -15.34 -8.73 30.24
CA GLY A 650 -15.29 -7.36 30.75
C GLY A 650 -14.90 -6.33 29.71
N ARG A 651 -15.51 -5.15 29.84
CA ARG A 651 -15.39 -4.00 28.97
C ARG A 651 -14.92 -2.80 29.78
N LEU A 652 -13.80 -2.23 29.36
CA LEU A 652 -13.26 -0.96 29.85
C LEU A 652 -13.59 0.12 28.82
N LYS A 653 -14.48 1.06 29.17
CA LYS A 653 -14.96 2.14 28.29
C LYS A 653 -14.30 3.48 28.66
N SER A 654 -13.83 4.22 27.65
CA SER A 654 -13.26 5.56 27.79
C SER A 654 -14.26 6.63 28.25
N PRO A 655 -13.77 7.77 28.77
CA PRO A 655 -14.50 9.04 28.72
C PRO A 655 -14.92 9.42 27.28
N ALA A 656 -15.78 10.43 27.17
CA ALA A 656 -16.26 10.97 25.90
C ALA A 656 -15.13 11.68 25.13
N ILE A 657 -14.98 11.38 23.83
CA ILE A 657 -13.93 11.91 22.95
C ILE A 657 -14.58 12.71 21.82
N ASN A 658 -14.40 14.04 21.79
CA ASN A 658 -15.02 14.86 20.76
C ASN A 658 -14.25 14.78 19.43
N LEU A 659 -14.84 14.11 18.44
CA LEU A 659 -14.29 13.98 17.07
C LEU A 659 -15.14 14.72 16.02
N THR A 660 -16.17 15.47 16.43
CA THR A 660 -17.10 16.15 15.52
C THR A 660 -16.41 17.15 14.60
N ALA A 661 -15.37 17.83 15.06
CA ALA A 661 -14.58 18.72 14.21
C ALA A 661 -13.61 17.96 13.30
N ALA A 662 -13.06 16.82 13.74
CA ALA A 662 -11.93 16.17 13.08
C ALA A 662 -12.20 15.70 11.63
N THR A 663 -11.12 15.54 10.86
CA THR A 663 -11.12 15.02 9.48
C THR A 663 -10.37 13.70 9.34
N GLU A 664 -9.42 13.44 10.25
CA GLU A 664 -8.75 12.15 10.46
C GLU A 664 -8.57 11.98 11.96
N ALA A 665 -8.55 10.75 12.46
CA ALA A 665 -8.24 10.45 13.85
C ALA A 665 -7.57 9.08 14.00
N VAL A 666 -6.59 9.01 14.89
CA VAL A 666 -5.78 7.82 15.15
C VAL A 666 -5.78 7.57 16.65
N LEU A 667 -6.21 6.38 17.05
CA LEU A 667 -6.08 5.85 18.40
C LEU A 667 -4.69 5.25 18.55
N VAL A 668 -4.01 5.61 19.64
CA VAL A 668 -2.73 5.06 20.08
C VAL A 668 -2.94 4.50 21.48
N PHE A 669 -2.33 3.36 21.78
CA PHE A 669 -2.26 2.81 23.14
C PHE A 669 -1.05 1.88 23.26
N HIS A 670 -0.61 1.61 24.48
CA HIS A 670 0.29 0.50 24.77
C HIS A 670 -0.51 -0.66 25.33
N GLU A 671 -0.12 -1.89 24.96
CA GLU A 671 -0.65 -3.10 25.57
C GLU A 671 0.45 -4.08 25.96
N TRP A 672 0.17 -4.87 26.99
CA TRP A 672 0.89 -6.10 27.31
C TRP A 672 -0.16 -7.18 27.55
N ASN A 673 0.01 -8.38 27.00
CA ASN A 673 -0.82 -9.51 27.38
C ASN A 673 -0.10 -10.85 27.28
N GLN A 674 -0.71 -11.83 27.94
CA GLN A 674 -0.50 -13.25 27.70
C GLN A 674 -1.87 -13.89 27.53
N MET A 675 -2.07 -14.59 26.41
CA MET A 675 -3.39 -15.08 25.99
C MET A 675 -3.29 -16.42 25.26
N SER A 676 -4.34 -17.25 25.38
CA SER A 676 -4.48 -18.44 24.53
C SER A 676 -5.25 -18.11 23.25
N SER A 677 -5.24 -19.03 22.28
CA SER A 677 -6.01 -18.95 21.03
C SER A 677 -7.53 -18.93 21.21
N GLU A 678 -8.01 -19.24 22.41
CA GLU A 678 -9.44 -19.28 22.76
C GLU A 678 -9.92 -17.99 23.45
N MET A 679 -9.00 -17.04 23.72
CA MET A 679 -9.31 -15.74 24.31
C MET A 679 -9.65 -14.72 23.23
N ASP A 680 -10.51 -13.76 23.58
CA ASP A 680 -11.00 -12.76 22.64
C ASP A 680 -10.77 -11.35 23.22
N ALA A 681 -9.73 -10.68 22.71
CA ALA A 681 -9.31 -9.34 23.15
C ALA A 681 -9.52 -8.35 22.00
N ARG A 682 -10.47 -7.43 22.17
CA ARG A 682 -10.93 -6.52 21.10
C ARG A 682 -10.85 -5.08 21.56
N VAL A 683 -10.43 -4.21 20.64
CA VAL A 683 -10.61 -2.76 20.78
C VAL A 683 -11.76 -2.35 19.86
N LEU A 684 -12.71 -1.63 20.42
CA LEU A 684 -13.90 -1.17 19.70
C LEU A 684 -14.04 0.35 19.75
N ALA A 685 -14.76 0.92 18.79
CA ALA A 685 -15.12 2.33 18.76
C ALA A 685 -16.61 2.54 18.44
N GLN A 686 -17.19 3.65 18.90
CA GLN A 686 -18.61 3.96 18.70
C GLN A 686 -18.89 5.47 18.71
N THR A 687 -19.91 5.91 17.97
CA THR A 687 -20.53 7.25 18.10
C THR A 687 -21.67 7.24 19.13
N PRO A 688 -22.18 8.38 19.63
CA PRO A 688 -23.26 8.40 20.63
C PRO A 688 -24.59 7.78 20.16
N ASN A 689 -24.80 7.76 18.84
CA ASN A 689 -26.09 7.45 18.24
C ASN A 689 -26.23 5.98 17.81
N GLY A 690 -25.26 5.11 18.12
CA GLY A 690 -25.32 3.67 17.85
C GLY A 690 -25.40 3.27 16.36
N GLN A 691 -25.00 4.16 15.46
CA GLN A 691 -25.28 4.03 14.02
C GLN A 691 -24.26 3.11 13.32
N GLN A 692 -24.74 1.97 12.82
CA GLN A 692 -23.95 0.89 12.19
C GLN A 692 -24.58 0.43 10.84
N CYS A 693 -23.90 -0.22 9.88
CA CYS A 693 -22.48 -0.19 9.42
C CYS A 693 -22.39 -0.92 8.05
N PRO A 694 -21.41 -0.64 7.16
CA PRO A 694 -21.26 -1.35 5.89
C PRO A 694 -20.23 -2.51 5.97
N GLY A 695 -20.66 -3.68 6.45
CA GLY A 695 -19.87 -4.92 6.51
C GLY A 695 -20.75 -6.14 6.77
N PRO A 696 -20.43 -7.36 6.26
CA PRO A 696 -21.46 -8.38 6.03
C PRO A 696 -21.70 -9.35 7.20
N LEU A 697 -22.31 -8.87 8.30
CA LEU A 697 -23.16 -9.70 9.18
C LEU A 697 -24.44 -8.92 9.55
N ARG A 698 -25.61 -9.54 9.34
CA ARG A 698 -26.96 -8.93 9.44
C ARG A 698 -27.52 -9.01 10.89
N PRO A 699 -28.74 -8.51 11.18
CA PRO A 699 -29.20 -7.12 11.11
C PRO A 699 -29.85 -6.66 12.45
N GLY A 700 -29.41 -5.52 13.01
CA GLY A 700 -30.02 -4.92 14.21
C GLY A 700 -28.99 -4.15 15.04
N CYS A 701 -28.97 -2.82 14.91
CA CYS A 701 -27.91 -1.95 15.41
C CYS A 701 -28.05 -1.64 16.91
N ASP A 702 -26.92 -1.57 17.63
CA ASP A 702 -26.75 -0.90 18.94
C ASP A 702 -25.30 -1.00 19.51
N PHE A 703 -24.38 -1.71 18.83
CA PHE A 703 -23.08 -2.11 19.39
C PHE A 703 -21.89 -1.27 18.85
N PRO A 704 -20.75 -1.23 19.57
CA PRO A 704 -19.51 -0.65 19.05
C PRO A 704 -18.85 -1.58 18.01
N ASP A 705 -18.12 -1.03 17.05
CA ASP A 705 -17.48 -1.81 15.97
C ASP A 705 -16.06 -2.23 16.35
N VAL A 706 -15.63 -3.42 15.94
CA VAL A 706 -14.25 -3.92 16.18
C VAL A 706 -13.30 -3.17 15.25
N VAL A 707 -12.41 -2.37 15.83
CA VAL A 707 -11.39 -1.60 15.07
C VAL A 707 -10.00 -2.25 15.16
N PHE A 708 -9.76 -3.10 16.15
CA PHE A 708 -8.53 -3.88 16.30
C PHE A 708 -8.79 -5.13 17.14
N VAL A 709 -8.13 -6.24 16.80
CA VAL A 709 -8.12 -7.48 17.61
C VAL A 709 -6.70 -7.69 18.10
N SER A 710 -6.55 -7.85 19.41
CA SER A 710 -5.24 -8.09 20.03
C SER A 710 -4.85 -9.56 19.97
N ALA A 711 -3.55 -9.81 19.95
CA ALA A 711 -2.92 -11.12 19.99
C ALA A 711 -1.78 -11.10 21.03
N ASP A 712 -1.31 -12.27 21.45
CA ASP A 712 -0.26 -12.41 22.48
C ASP A 712 0.94 -11.50 22.19
N THR A 713 1.32 -10.64 23.14
CA THR A 713 2.41 -9.67 22.95
C THR A 713 3.81 -10.27 23.13
N GLY A 714 3.92 -11.59 23.31
CA GLY A 714 5.20 -12.29 23.55
C GLY A 714 5.85 -11.91 24.88
N GLY A 715 5.07 -11.39 25.83
CA GLY A 715 5.56 -10.91 27.11
C GLY A 715 6.24 -9.53 27.07
N ALA A 716 6.12 -8.76 25.99
CA ALA A 716 6.60 -7.38 25.88
C ALA A 716 5.46 -6.35 25.85
N TRP A 717 5.74 -5.10 26.22
CA TRP A 717 4.83 -3.97 25.97
C TRP A 717 4.91 -3.57 24.49
N VAL A 718 3.77 -3.46 23.82
CA VAL A 718 3.67 -3.17 22.39
C VAL A 718 2.83 -1.91 22.17
N ARG A 719 3.37 -0.93 21.44
CA ARG A 719 2.62 0.25 20.99
C ARG A 719 1.70 -0.16 19.84
N ARG A 720 0.41 0.08 19.99
CA ARG A 720 -0.60 -0.08 18.94
C ARG A 720 -1.03 1.28 18.40
N GLN A 721 -1.50 1.23 17.16
CA GLN A 721 -2.00 2.38 16.45
C GLN A 721 -3.14 1.94 15.52
N VAL A 722 -4.29 2.56 15.64
CA VAL A 722 -5.53 2.17 14.95
C VAL A 722 -6.14 3.41 14.31
N ASP A 723 -6.45 3.34 13.02
CA ASP A 723 -7.16 4.41 12.32
C ASP A 723 -8.64 4.38 12.74
N ILE A 724 -9.10 5.49 13.32
CA ILE A 724 -10.49 5.69 13.75
C ILE A 724 -11.13 6.89 13.03
N SER A 725 -10.59 7.27 11.86
CA SER A 725 -11.06 8.41 11.06
C SER A 725 -12.53 8.29 10.64
N PHE A 726 -13.07 7.06 10.57
CA PHE A 726 -14.50 6.79 10.32
C PHE A 726 -15.43 7.48 11.34
N TYR A 727 -14.99 7.67 12.58
CA TYR A 727 -15.76 8.29 13.66
C TYR A 727 -15.64 9.82 13.69
N THR A 728 -14.88 10.42 12.77
CA THR A 728 -14.69 11.87 12.66
C THR A 728 -15.80 12.55 11.85
N GLY A 729 -16.00 13.85 12.06
CA GLY A 729 -17.06 14.63 11.40
C GLY A 729 -18.49 14.29 11.86
N GLN A 730 -18.67 13.29 12.72
CA GLN A 730 -19.97 12.86 13.23
C GLN A 730 -20.43 13.72 14.42
N PRO A 731 -21.73 14.03 14.55
CA PRO A 731 -22.23 14.85 15.65
C PRO A 731 -22.21 14.10 17.00
N GLY A 732 -21.50 14.67 17.97
CA GLY A 732 -21.36 14.16 19.34
C GLY A 732 -20.10 13.32 19.58
N ASP A 733 -19.95 12.81 20.80
CA ASP A 733 -18.68 12.26 21.29
C ASP A 733 -18.47 10.77 21.00
N ALA A 734 -17.32 10.42 20.44
CA ALA A 734 -16.90 9.04 20.28
C ALA A 734 -16.47 8.40 21.61
N PHE A 735 -16.47 7.07 21.66
CA PHE A 735 -15.95 6.29 22.78
C PHE A 735 -15.08 5.15 22.26
N VAL A 736 -14.01 4.84 23.00
CA VAL A 736 -13.13 3.68 22.80
C VAL A 736 -13.42 2.65 23.90
N PHE A 737 -13.36 1.38 23.54
CA PHE A 737 -13.62 0.26 24.43
C PHE A 737 -12.51 -0.79 24.32
N PHE A 738 -12.08 -1.35 25.44
CA PHE A 738 -11.22 -2.53 25.52
C PHE A 738 -12.06 -3.67 26.11
N ASP A 739 -12.39 -4.65 25.27
CA ASP A 739 -13.23 -5.79 25.58
C ASP A 739 -12.40 -7.05 25.65
N PHE A 740 -12.57 -7.83 26.73
CA PHE A 740 -11.87 -9.10 26.91
C PHE A 740 -12.83 -10.20 27.32
N GLN A 741 -12.70 -11.38 26.71
CA GLN A 741 -13.34 -12.62 27.13
C GLN A 741 -12.30 -13.75 27.28
N ASN A 742 -12.33 -14.47 28.41
CA ASN A 742 -11.26 -15.40 28.78
C ASN A 742 -11.39 -16.84 28.24
N CYS A 743 -12.58 -17.27 27.78
CA CYS A 743 -12.77 -18.64 27.24
C CYS A 743 -13.84 -18.78 26.14
N GLY A 744 -14.76 -17.82 26.01
CA GLY A 744 -15.87 -17.95 25.09
C GLY A 744 -16.81 -19.09 25.50
N SER A 745 -17.16 -19.94 24.52
CA SER A 745 -18.12 -21.04 24.71
C SER A 745 -17.57 -22.27 25.46
N PHE A 746 -16.27 -22.32 25.76
CA PHE A 746 -15.59 -23.54 26.19
C PHE A 746 -15.24 -23.51 27.69
N ALA A 747 -15.91 -24.37 28.47
CA ALA A 747 -15.64 -24.57 29.89
C ALA A 747 -15.02 -25.97 30.13
N PRO A 748 -14.14 -26.16 31.14
CA PRO A 748 -13.79 -25.23 32.21
C PRO A 748 -12.64 -24.25 31.88
N CYS A 749 -12.71 -23.06 32.48
CA CYS A 749 -11.73 -21.97 32.32
C CYS A 749 -10.53 -22.09 33.28
N ASN A 750 -9.71 -23.11 33.10
CA ASN A 750 -8.52 -23.36 33.93
C ASN A 750 -7.24 -22.70 33.36
N GLN A 751 -7.37 -21.48 32.85
CA GLN A 751 -6.34 -20.78 32.09
C GLN A 751 -5.38 -19.99 32.99
N ASN A 752 -4.12 -20.43 33.07
CA ASN A 752 -3.06 -19.79 33.89
C ASN A 752 -2.35 -18.61 33.19
N PHE A 753 -2.93 -18.07 32.12
CA PHE A 753 -2.41 -16.88 31.45
C PHE A 753 -2.69 -15.63 32.28
N GLU A 754 -1.78 -14.66 32.20
CA GLU A 754 -1.81 -13.49 33.08
C GLU A 754 -2.99 -12.54 32.79
N GLY A 755 -3.35 -12.35 31.52
CA GLY A 755 -4.41 -11.45 31.07
C GLY A 755 -3.89 -10.24 30.29
N TRP A 756 -4.66 -9.15 30.28
CA TRP A 756 -4.42 -7.98 29.41
C TRP A 756 -4.22 -6.71 30.21
N TYR A 757 -3.17 -5.96 29.88
CA TYR A 757 -2.88 -4.65 30.41
C TYR A 757 -2.95 -3.61 29.30
N ILE A 758 -3.54 -2.46 29.60
CA ILE A 758 -3.71 -1.30 28.71
C ILE A 758 -3.16 -0.06 29.39
N ASP A 759 -2.37 0.71 28.65
CA ASP A 759 -1.70 1.92 29.12
C ASP A 759 -1.59 2.98 28.01
N ASP A 760 -1.20 4.22 28.37
CA ASP A 760 -0.80 5.27 27.43
C ASP A 760 -1.81 5.55 26.28
N VAL A 761 -3.11 5.57 26.58
CA VAL A 761 -4.15 5.72 25.56
C VAL A 761 -4.24 7.18 25.11
N GLN A 762 -4.11 7.42 23.81
CA GLN A 762 -4.23 8.73 23.18
C GLN A 762 -5.10 8.67 21.93
N VAL A 763 -5.86 9.73 21.65
CA VAL A 763 -6.45 9.97 20.33
C VAL A 763 -5.84 11.24 19.75
N ILE A 764 -5.17 11.08 18.63
CA ILE A 764 -4.56 12.14 17.84
C ILE A 764 -5.49 12.43 16.66
N ALA A 765 -5.95 13.66 16.50
CA ALA A 765 -6.87 14.06 15.45
C ALA A 765 -6.30 15.16 14.54
N ARG A 766 -6.69 15.11 13.26
CA ARG A 766 -6.48 16.17 12.27
C ARG A 766 -7.70 17.06 12.32
N LEU A 767 -7.62 18.13 13.10
CA LEU A 767 -8.68 19.14 13.14
C LEU A 767 -8.67 19.96 11.84
N PRO A 768 -9.81 20.51 11.39
CA PRO A 768 -9.86 21.34 10.20
C PRO A 768 -9.20 22.67 10.51
N ASN A 769 -8.27 23.03 9.65
CA ASN A 769 -7.69 24.37 9.52
C ASN A 769 -6.87 24.84 10.72
N ASP A 770 -5.56 24.80 10.52
CA ASP A 770 -4.66 25.86 10.98
C ASP A 770 -5.30 27.24 10.71
N PRO A 771 -4.98 28.28 11.50
CA PRO A 771 -5.43 29.64 11.20
C PRO A 771 -5.02 30.01 9.77
N THR A 772 -5.88 30.69 9.04
CA THR A 772 -5.60 31.24 7.71
C THR A 772 -6.12 32.67 7.67
N ILE A 773 -5.24 33.65 7.49
CA ILE A 773 -5.59 35.07 7.53
C ILE A 773 -6.26 35.45 6.20
N THR A 774 -7.56 35.74 6.26
CA THR A 774 -8.41 36.03 5.09
C THR A 774 -8.64 37.52 4.85
N SER A 775 -8.35 38.36 5.84
CA SER A 775 -8.45 39.83 5.73
C SER A 775 -7.36 40.44 4.87
N THR A 776 -7.65 41.55 4.17
CA THR A 776 -6.67 42.33 3.41
C THR A 776 -6.23 43.57 4.22
N PRO A 777 -4.92 43.83 4.40
CA PRO A 777 -4.43 44.91 5.25
C PRO A 777 -4.58 46.30 4.63
N VAL A 778 -4.78 47.30 5.49
CA VAL A 778 -4.72 48.72 5.11
C VAL A 778 -3.24 49.11 4.96
N THR A 779 -2.80 49.44 3.75
CA THR A 779 -1.38 49.67 3.41
C THR A 779 -0.97 51.15 3.35
N THR A 780 -1.85 52.06 3.78
CA THR A 780 -1.58 53.51 3.83
C THR A 780 -1.86 54.10 5.21
N GLY A 781 -1.09 55.12 5.60
CA GLY A 781 -1.28 55.87 6.84
C GLY A 781 -0.88 57.33 6.69
N ILE A 782 -1.20 58.15 7.70
CA ILE A 782 -0.86 59.58 7.73
C ILE A 782 -0.25 59.92 9.10
N VAL A 783 0.83 60.72 9.10
CA VAL A 783 1.48 61.14 10.35
C VAL A 783 0.50 61.87 11.27
N GLY A 784 0.42 61.45 12.53
CA GLY A 784 -0.43 62.02 13.57
C GLY A 784 -1.90 61.57 13.53
N GLN A 785 -2.31 60.73 12.58
CA GLN A 785 -3.67 60.18 12.52
C GLN A 785 -3.69 58.72 13.02
N PRO A 786 -4.76 58.28 13.71
CA PRO A 786 -4.89 56.89 14.13
C PRO A 786 -5.05 55.97 12.91
N TYR A 787 -4.26 54.90 12.89
CA TYR A 787 -4.35 53.77 11.98
C TYR A 787 -4.97 52.59 12.72
N SER A 788 -5.94 51.93 12.08
CA SER A 788 -6.52 50.68 12.56
C SER A 788 -6.70 49.69 11.42
N TYR A 789 -6.44 48.41 11.72
CA TYR A 789 -6.71 47.30 10.80
C TYR A 789 -7.27 46.12 11.60
N GLN A 790 -8.47 45.69 11.23
CA GLN A 790 -9.11 44.51 11.81
C GLN A 790 -8.64 43.26 11.03
N ALA A 791 -7.74 42.48 11.62
CA ALA A 791 -7.38 41.19 11.05
C ALA A 791 -8.50 40.16 11.27
N VAL A 792 -8.65 39.22 10.33
CA VAL A 792 -9.64 38.14 10.38
C VAL A 792 -8.97 36.88 9.85
N ALA A 793 -9.13 35.77 10.58
CA ALA A 793 -8.67 34.46 10.18
C ALA A 793 -9.82 33.44 10.27
N SER A 794 -9.78 32.43 9.42
CA SER A 794 -10.53 31.18 9.59
C SER A 794 -9.64 30.14 10.24
N GLY A 795 -10.18 29.26 11.09
CA GLY A 795 -9.42 28.20 11.74
C GLY A 795 -10.22 27.58 12.89
N THR A 796 -9.64 26.58 13.55
CA THR A 796 -10.17 26.10 14.84
C THR A 796 -10.00 27.20 15.91
N GLU A 797 -11.05 27.53 16.66
CA GLU A 797 -11.02 28.49 17.78
C GLU A 797 -10.51 27.83 19.08
N PRO A 798 -9.90 28.57 20.02
CA PRO A 798 -9.64 30.02 20.00
C PRO A 798 -8.42 30.40 19.13
N ILE A 799 -8.60 31.39 18.25
CA ILE A 799 -7.52 32.02 17.50
C ILE A 799 -6.94 33.18 18.32
N THR A 800 -5.65 33.13 18.56
CA THR A 800 -4.86 34.17 19.23
C THR A 800 -4.03 34.95 18.21
N TRP A 801 -3.83 36.24 18.47
CA TRP A 801 -3.15 37.15 17.55
C TRP A 801 -1.87 37.74 18.14
N SER A 802 -0.83 37.87 17.31
CA SER A 802 0.43 38.51 17.71
C SER A 802 1.03 39.39 16.61
N LEU A 803 1.80 40.40 17.03
CA LEU A 803 2.53 41.31 16.15
C LEU A 803 4.00 40.86 16.12
N VAL A 804 4.37 40.18 15.05
CA VAL A 804 5.72 39.61 14.86
C VAL A 804 6.73 40.71 14.50
N THR A 805 6.32 41.70 13.73
CA THR A 805 7.13 42.87 13.36
C THR A 805 6.23 44.06 13.09
N GLY A 806 6.63 45.25 13.56
CA GLY A 806 5.91 46.49 13.30
C GLY A 806 6.68 47.73 13.75
N PRO A 807 6.24 48.93 13.35
CA PRO A 807 6.84 50.19 13.78
C PRO A 807 6.64 50.45 15.28
N ALA A 808 7.52 51.29 15.85
CA ALA A 808 7.43 51.66 17.26
C ALA A 808 6.06 52.24 17.62
N GLY A 809 5.46 51.72 18.70
CA GLY A 809 4.14 52.11 19.19
C GLY A 809 2.94 51.45 18.47
N MET A 810 3.16 50.52 17.53
CA MET A 810 2.10 49.67 17.00
C MET A 810 1.80 48.53 17.97
N THR A 811 0.52 48.17 18.11
CA THR A 811 0.04 47.05 18.91
C THR A 811 -0.99 46.22 18.13
N ILE A 812 -1.21 44.98 18.54
CA ILE A 812 -2.37 44.16 18.14
C ILE A 812 -3.05 43.64 19.40
N ASP A 813 -4.38 43.61 19.40
CA ASP A 813 -5.15 42.95 20.45
C ASP A 813 -5.17 41.43 20.23
N ALA A 814 -4.74 40.67 21.24
CA ALA A 814 -4.51 39.24 21.12
C ALA A 814 -5.78 38.38 20.99
N GLY A 815 -6.94 38.89 21.44
CA GLY A 815 -8.21 38.17 21.40
C GLY A 815 -9.13 38.58 20.24
N THR A 816 -8.87 39.73 19.61
CA THR A 816 -9.70 40.27 18.52
C THR A 816 -8.95 40.49 17.21
N GLY A 817 -7.61 40.51 17.19
CA GLY A 817 -6.84 40.77 15.97
C GLY A 817 -6.84 42.22 15.51
N LEU A 818 -7.29 43.17 16.35
CA LEU A 818 -7.29 44.59 16.03
C LEU A 818 -5.88 45.19 16.13
N VAL A 819 -5.27 45.49 14.99
CA VAL A 819 -4.02 46.26 14.90
C VAL A 819 -4.33 47.75 15.09
N SER A 820 -3.57 48.41 15.96
CA SER A 820 -3.70 49.85 16.27
C SER A 820 -2.33 50.55 16.27
N TRP A 821 -2.25 51.74 15.70
CA TRP A 821 -1.03 52.56 15.65
C TRP A 821 -1.33 54.04 15.41
N THR A 822 -0.42 54.94 15.76
CA THR A 822 -0.44 56.35 15.32
C THR A 822 0.94 56.69 14.76
N PRO A 823 1.11 56.90 13.45
CA PRO A 823 2.42 57.15 12.86
C PRO A 823 3.01 58.49 13.31
N THR A 824 4.28 58.51 13.68
CA THR A 824 4.99 59.74 14.10
C THR A 824 5.93 60.30 13.02
N ALA A 825 6.17 59.55 11.94
CA ALA A 825 7.01 59.95 10.82
C ALA A 825 6.49 59.35 9.50
N SER A 826 6.70 60.07 8.39
CA SER A 826 6.42 59.55 7.04
C SER A 826 7.52 58.60 6.58
N GLY A 827 7.15 57.57 5.81
CA GLY A 827 8.08 56.53 5.38
C GLY A 827 7.38 55.24 4.97
N SER A 828 8.15 54.17 4.86
CA SER A 828 7.67 52.82 4.55
C SER A 828 7.96 51.92 5.75
N PHE A 829 6.93 51.28 6.30
CA PHE A 829 7.01 50.52 7.54
C PHE A 829 6.56 49.07 7.30
N PRO A 830 7.44 48.07 7.37
CA PRO A 830 7.05 46.67 7.27
C PRO A 830 6.26 46.26 8.52
N VAL A 831 5.23 45.45 8.31
CA VAL A 831 4.40 44.87 9.37
C VAL A 831 4.20 43.38 9.08
N GLN A 832 4.31 42.56 10.11
CA GLN A 832 3.97 41.14 10.08
C GLN A 832 3.12 40.81 11.30
N ILE A 833 1.93 40.26 11.05
CA ILE A 833 1.02 39.73 12.07
C ILE A 833 0.94 38.21 11.94
N GLN A 834 0.62 37.53 13.03
CA GLN A 834 0.42 36.08 13.06
C GLN A 834 -0.87 35.73 13.81
N ALA A 835 -1.63 34.80 13.24
CA ALA A 835 -2.76 34.13 13.88
C ALA A 835 -2.31 32.72 14.29
N SER A 836 -2.61 32.31 15.52
CA SER A 836 -2.19 31.02 16.08
C SER A 836 -3.33 30.39 16.89
N ASN A 837 -3.55 29.08 16.74
CA ASN A 837 -4.48 28.29 17.57
C ASN A 837 -3.77 27.04 18.12
N ALA A 838 -4.53 26.08 18.66
CA ALA A 838 -3.98 24.81 19.16
C ALA A 838 -3.49 23.83 18.06
N VAL A 839 -3.72 24.14 16.79
CA VAL A 839 -3.43 23.30 15.61
C VAL A 839 -2.18 23.79 14.89
N GLY A 840 -2.08 25.10 14.65
CA GLY A 840 -0.99 25.72 13.89
C GLY A 840 -1.04 27.25 13.88
N ALA A 841 -0.34 27.85 12.91
CA ALA A 841 -0.28 29.30 12.75
C ALA A 841 -0.05 29.75 11.30
N ASP A 842 -0.61 30.90 10.94
CA ASP A 842 -0.39 31.60 9.65
C ASP A 842 0.02 33.06 9.90
N ALA A 843 0.80 33.62 8.98
CA ALA A 843 1.39 34.94 9.14
C ALA A 843 1.27 35.81 7.88
N GLN A 844 0.68 36.99 8.05
CA GLN A 844 0.48 37.96 6.99
C GLN A 844 1.53 39.09 7.10
N SER A 845 2.36 39.21 6.06
CA SER A 845 3.35 40.28 5.91
C SER A 845 2.87 41.33 4.91
N TYR A 846 2.98 42.60 5.28
CA TYR A 846 2.62 43.74 4.44
C TYR A 846 3.50 44.97 4.76
N THR A 847 3.25 46.09 4.09
CA THR A 847 4.00 47.33 4.29
C THR A 847 3.05 48.50 4.26
N ILE A 848 3.14 49.36 5.28
CA ILE A 848 2.35 50.59 5.39
C ILE A 848 3.19 51.74 4.87
N THR A 849 2.70 52.41 3.82
CA THR A 849 3.25 53.67 3.33
C THR A 849 2.59 54.82 4.06
N VAL A 850 3.36 55.56 4.86
CA VAL A 850 2.87 56.72 5.61
C VAL A 850 3.28 58.02 4.93
N SER A 851 2.31 58.85 4.58
CA SER A 851 2.54 60.21 4.09
C SER A 851 2.43 61.25 5.21
N ASN A 852 3.02 62.42 5.00
CA ASN A 852 2.70 63.58 5.84
C ASN A 852 1.25 64.04 5.57
N PRO A 853 0.59 64.74 6.51
CA PRO A 853 -0.66 65.44 6.24
C PRO A 853 -0.47 66.50 5.17
N ASP A 854 -1.52 66.78 4.41
CA ASP A 854 -1.46 67.85 3.42
C ASP A 854 -1.33 69.22 4.09
N THR A 855 -0.55 70.13 3.50
CA THR A 855 -0.51 71.52 3.96
C THR A 855 -1.69 72.26 3.36
N VAL A 856 -2.67 72.59 4.20
CA VAL A 856 -3.78 73.50 3.85
C VAL A 856 -3.35 74.93 4.20
N ASN A 857 -3.69 75.91 3.36
CA ASN A 857 -3.57 77.33 3.71
C ASN A 857 -4.81 78.08 3.23
N ILE A 858 -5.51 78.77 4.12
CA ILE A 858 -6.63 79.67 3.81
C ILE A 858 -6.05 80.95 3.21
N THR A 859 -6.28 81.16 1.92
CA THR A 859 -5.82 82.36 1.22
C THR A 859 -6.81 83.52 1.32
N ARG A 860 -8.07 83.24 1.71
CA ARG A 860 -9.12 84.26 1.86
C ARG A 860 -10.26 83.82 2.77
N ALA A 861 -10.68 84.70 3.68
CA ALA A 861 -11.84 84.50 4.55
C ALA A 861 -12.61 85.83 4.71
N GLU A 862 -13.77 85.97 4.05
CA GLU A 862 -14.54 87.22 4.01
C GLU A 862 -16.03 86.96 4.26
N TYR A 863 -16.66 87.73 5.16
CA TYR A 863 -18.10 87.68 5.41
C TYR A 863 -18.78 88.99 5.04
N THR A 864 -19.73 88.93 4.10
CA THR A 864 -20.54 90.08 3.65
C THR A 864 -21.82 90.17 4.46
N VAL A 865 -21.90 91.15 5.38
CA VAL A 865 -22.99 91.25 6.35
C VAL A 865 -24.36 91.42 5.69
N SER A 866 -24.46 92.32 4.70
CA SER A 866 -25.72 92.63 3.99
C SER A 866 -26.31 91.48 3.18
N LYS A 867 -25.55 90.40 2.97
CA LYS A 867 -25.95 89.23 2.16
C LYS A 867 -25.93 87.92 2.95
N GLN A 868 -25.52 87.94 4.22
CA GLN A 868 -25.31 86.74 5.06
C GLN A 868 -24.47 85.67 4.35
N LYS A 869 -23.40 86.08 3.65
CA LYS A 869 -22.55 85.19 2.85
C LYS A 869 -21.10 85.21 3.32
N LEU A 870 -20.58 84.02 3.60
CA LEU A 870 -19.17 83.74 3.83
C LEU A 870 -18.52 83.27 2.51
N ARG A 871 -17.44 83.91 2.08
CA ARG A 871 -16.56 83.45 0.99
C ARG A 871 -15.25 82.97 1.57
N VAL A 872 -14.85 81.75 1.20
CA VAL A 872 -13.56 81.17 1.61
C VAL A 872 -12.82 80.68 0.38
N GLU A 873 -11.51 80.95 0.33
CA GLU A 873 -10.57 80.39 -0.64
C GLU A 873 -9.39 79.79 0.11
N ALA A 874 -8.92 78.63 -0.33
CA ALA A 874 -7.82 77.90 0.29
C ALA A 874 -6.96 77.20 -0.77
N THR A 875 -5.78 76.77 -0.36
CA THR A 875 -4.87 75.92 -1.13
C THR A 875 -4.54 74.65 -0.36
N SER A 876 -4.26 73.56 -1.08
CA SER A 876 -3.76 72.29 -0.54
C SER A 876 -2.58 71.81 -1.37
N THR A 877 -1.57 71.22 -0.73
CA THR A 877 -0.45 70.52 -1.40
C THR A 877 -0.91 69.32 -2.23
N ASN A 878 -2.06 68.74 -1.88
CA ASN A 878 -2.69 67.65 -2.62
C ASN A 878 -3.89 68.20 -3.40
N ALA A 879 -3.75 68.22 -4.72
CA ALA A 879 -4.76 68.72 -5.65
C ALA A 879 -6.00 67.81 -5.78
N SER A 880 -6.04 66.67 -5.08
CA SER A 880 -7.16 65.73 -5.03
C SER A 880 -7.79 65.62 -3.64
N ALA A 881 -7.34 66.41 -2.65
CA ALA A 881 -7.91 66.44 -1.30
C ALA A 881 -9.36 66.94 -1.29
N THR A 882 -10.16 66.51 -0.32
CA THR A 882 -11.47 67.11 -0.01
C THR A 882 -11.29 68.08 1.16
N LEU A 883 -11.61 69.36 0.97
CA LEU A 883 -11.50 70.38 2.02
C LEU A 883 -12.88 70.75 2.58
N GLN A 884 -13.07 70.55 3.89
CA GLN A 884 -14.28 70.92 4.63
C GLN A 884 -14.04 72.17 5.50
N LEU A 885 -15.05 73.03 5.57
CA LEU A 885 -15.03 74.31 6.26
C LEU A 885 -15.88 74.24 7.53
N PHE A 886 -15.30 74.66 8.66
CA PHE A 886 -15.94 74.66 9.98
C PHE A 886 -15.88 76.04 10.64
N VAL A 887 -16.83 76.32 11.53
CA VAL A 887 -16.69 77.37 12.55
C VAL A 887 -15.67 76.90 13.59
N THR A 888 -14.60 77.66 13.85
CA THR A 888 -13.49 77.19 14.70
C THR A 888 -13.92 76.92 16.14
N ALA A 889 -14.74 77.80 16.73
CA ALA A 889 -15.09 77.73 18.15
C ALA A 889 -16.08 76.61 18.50
N THR A 890 -17.01 76.28 17.58
CA THR A 890 -18.04 75.24 17.79
C THR A 890 -17.72 73.93 17.07
N ASN A 891 -16.71 73.92 16.18
CA ASN A 891 -16.42 72.83 15.26
C ASN A 891 -17.62 72.43 14.38
N GLU A 892 -18.55 73.36 14.14
CA GLU A 892 -19.75 73.18 13.33
C GLU A 892 -19.40 73.24 11.83
N LEU A 893 -19.86 72.25 11.05
CA LEU A 893 -19.59 72.15 9.61
C LEU A 893 -20.45 73.18 8.84
N ILE A 894 -19.79 74.10 8.13
CA ILE A 894 -20.43 75.07 7.23
C ILE A 894 -20.64 74.47 5.83
N GLY A 895 -19.69 73.66 5.36
CA GLY A 895 -19.79 72.97 4.05
C GLY A 895 -18.44 72.51 3.49
N THR A 896 -18.45 72.04 2.24
CA THR A 896 -17.24 71.58 1.53
C THR A 896 -16.82 72.61 0.47
N LEU A 897 -15.52 72.89 0.35
CA LEU A 897 -14.98 73.78 -0.67
C LEU A 897 -14.86 73.05 -2.03
N THR A 898 -15.22 73.73 -3.10
CA THR A 898 -15.09 73.20 -4.47
C THR A 898 -13.64 73.31 -4.93
N ASN A 899 -13.10 72.22 -5.47
CA ASN A 899 -11.79 72.20 -6.12
C ASN A 899 -11.87 72.92 -7.49
N ASN A 900 -11.09 73.98 -7.65
CA ASN A 900 -11.03 74.80 -8.86
C ASN A 900 -9.82 74.47 -9.75
N GLY A 901 -9.12 73.36 -9.46
CA GLY A 901 -7.93 72.89 -10.17
C GLY A 901 -6.62 73.42 -9.57
N GLY A 902 -5.54 72.66 -9.78
CA GLY A 902 -4.19 73.06 -9.38
C GLY A 902 -4.00 73.27 -7.87
N GLY A 903 -4.69 72.49 -7.04
CA GLY A 903 -4.61 72.60 -5.57
C GLY A 903 -5.34 73.80 -4.96
N LYS A 904 -6.18 74.51 -5.73
CA LYS A 904 -6.95 75.68 -5.28
C LYS A 904 -8.40 75.33 -5.02
N TYR A 905 -8.93 75.79 -3.91
CA TYR A 905 -10.26 75.49 -3.40
C TYR A 905 -11.02 76.77 -3.09
N GLY A 906 -12.33 76.77 -3.28
CA GLY A 906 -13.15 77.92 -2.92
C GLY A 906 -14.63 77.60 -2.78
N GLY A 907 -15.34 78.44 -2.02
CA GLY A 907 -16.78 78.30 -1.81
C GLY A 907 -17.44 79.58 -1.34
N GLN A 908 -18.75 79.67 -1.54
CA GLN A 908 -19.61 80.66 -0.92
C GLN A 908 -20.75 79.97 -0.17
N PHE A 909 -20.89 80.28 1.11
CA PHE A 909 -21.85 79.65 2.00
C PHE A 909 -22.76 80.72 2.60
N THR A 910 -24.05 80.45 2.65
CA THR A 910 -25.00 81.30 3.39
C THR A 910 -24.89 80.92 4.87
N TRP A 911 -24.59 81.89 5.74
CA TRP A 911 -24.41 81.67 7.18
C TRP A 911 -24.99 82.86 7.94
N PRO A 912 -25.76 82.67 9.04
CA PRO A 912 -26.64 83.72 9.58
C PRO A 912 -25.92 84.90 10.24
N VAL A 913 -24.72 84.68 10.79
CA VAL A 913 -23.89 85.69 11.47
C VAL A 913 -22.41 85.51 11.09
N ASN A 914 -21.54 86.51 11.30
CA ASN A 914 -20.10 86.31 11.11
C ASN A 914 -19.56 85.28 12.13
N PRO A 915 -19.00 84.13 11.71
CA PRO A 915 -18.47 83.12 12.63
C PRO A 915 -17.18 83.53 13.37
N GLN A 916 -16.64 84.73 13.09
CA GLN A 916 -15.38 85.29 13.60
C GLN A 916 -14.14 84.52 13.14
N ASN A 917 -14.03 83.23 13.44
CA ASN A 917 -12.91 82.37 13.09
C ASN A 917 -13.42 81.11 12.39
N ILE A 918 -12.77 80.75 11.29
CA ILE A 918 -13.05 79.53 10.53
C ILE A 918 -11.83 78.61 10.45
N THR A 919 -12.09 77.31 10.32
CA THR A 919 -11.06 76.29 10.11
C THR A 919 -11.39 75.50 8.87
N VAL A 920 -10.43 75.35 7.96
CA VAL A 920 -10.53 74.45 6.81
C VAL A 920 -9.71 73.20 7.11
N LYS A 921 -10.33 72.03 6.99
CA LYS A 921 -9.70 70.72 7.23
C LYS A 921 -9.72 69.89 5.96
N SER A 922 -8.62 69.21 5.69
CA SER A 922 -8.48 68.22 4.63
C SER A 922 -8.92 66.83 5.11
N SER A 923 -9.48 66.04 4.20
CA SER A 923 -9.72 64.60 4.40
C SER A 923 -8.45 63.78 4.70
N SER A 924 -7.26 64.37 4.50
CA SER A 924 -5.94 63.83 4.81
C SER A 924 -5.31 64.42 6.09
N GLY A 925 -6.11 65.00 6.98
CA GLY A 925 -5.67 65.46 8.30
C GLY A 925 -4.98 66.83 8.35
N GLY A 926 -4.63 67.42 7.19
CA GLY A 926 -4.17 68.81 7.10
C GLY A 926 -5.22 69.82 7.54
N SER A 927 -4.85 70.92 8.19
CA SER A 927 -5.81 72.00 8.49
C SER A 927 -5.16 73.36 8.66
N ASP A 928 -5.94 74.41 8.44
CA ASP A 928 -5.57 75.80 8.72
C ASP A 928 -6.77 76.57 9.27
N SER A 929 -6.53 77.64 10.04
CA SER A 929 -7.55 78.46 10.68
C SER A 929 -7.30 79.95 10.49
N ALA A 930 -8.33 80.70 10.13
CA ALA A 930 -8.24 82.11 9.82
C ALA A 930 -9.37 82.93 10.44
N ASN A 931 -9.05 84.17 10.83
CA ASN A 931 -10.03 85.16 11.23
C ASN A 931 -10.77 85.67 9.98
N VAL A 932 -12.09 85.82 10.09
CA VAL A 932 -12.99 86.22 9.00
C VAL A 932 -13.10 87.73 8.94
N THR A 933 -12.63 88.32 7.84
CA THR A 933 -12.70 89.77 7.62
C THR A 933 -14.12 90.19 7.26
N LEU A 934 -14.66 91.19 7.95
CA LEU A 934 -15.97 91.78 7.65
C LEU A 934 -15.93 92.63 6.38
N LYS A 935 -16.98 92.53 5.56
CA LYS A 935 -17.24 93.37 4.37
C LYS A 935 -18.71 93.78 4.24
#